data_AF-A0A855IKE6-F1
#
_entry.id   AF-A0A855IKE6-F1
#
_cell.length_a   1.000
_cell.length_b   1.000
_cell.length_c   1.000
_cell.angle_alpha   90.00
_cell.angle_beta   90.00
_cell.angle_gamma   90.00
#
_symmetry.space_group_name_H-M   'P 1'
#
loop_
_entity.id
_entity.type
_entity.pdbx_description
1 polymer ?
#
loop_
_entity_poly.entity_id
_entity_poly.type
_entity_poly.pdbx_seq_one_letter_code
_entity_poly.pdbx_strand_id
1 'polypeptide(L)'
;MKKLFNVSLLASAMFLAGCGDDSSSSGASTAIQYEQYIQDSLAQATSIKFQLTGADIAVPLPSFALMDATDGTLGLPTSGDDSLTNPIAAMNTMDGWSTSMPIIMDFEGAGLADGVATGGVYLLKLSGSLTSETAPRVAGILTLGTDFDVQSSASTDTFTIVFKDSLDASSEYVLALSNELTDVNGDPVGMSSSYAALKSSAVTYTEGSLAQAQQVTQGVEKIFAGANAQGAITLDTENIIYSTWFTTESVGSSIYSTKAATASALAQGGMAQVWKGSANPNNIDLSSAYQMTFGTTQELAIALAADTTVDTFMEASTKAAMLAGYTGGALNGTVNVTKGNVKLPYYLETGTTEWNSQPFESGMPSLVKVSSAIADSNEKANMAAQLVSLGIDLTKLATDPAEQLKLVGANLTLSNGNALDTERVITRYAPVPQVKSLQDVEFILFTPVTTPSTPMPIVIYQHGITSLKENAYAFAANLAAQGIAVIGIDMPLHGTRSLDKIPNERSANANLLAYLNLTNLPVARDNVRQSVMDVLGLRVALSSNQGQGAFTSTPLATIDNTTTNHPRLFGHSLGGIVGVTALAQANKTINDPAGDAIYAFSSSVIANSGGQISNLLLGSDSFGGTVIHNVALGGLVSYAAHNTTICEPNSYTMTQCVDDFILDSANKASLQALLAKFAYSSQTVLDVIDPYTNAGDYSDTLPTLMLQADGDETVPNTVVNNPLIGSAPFAGTEPLANKLVLNSISASAATPSTSVTREFIQFNALAKHSTAIAPQDKGTPPADYNHYLEIQRELVDFFSDNKLDSVSNAGSVLE
;
A
#
# COMPACT_ATOMS: atom_id res chain seq x y z
N MET A 1 8.23 1.21 -33.82
CA MET A 1 8.15 0.44 -32.55
C MET A 1 9.25 -0.62 -32.42
N LYS A 2 10.35 -0.31 -31.73
CA LYS A 2 11.27 -1.36 -31.22
C LYS A 2 10.53 -2.01 -30.05
N LYS A 3 10.06 -3.25 -30.28
CA LYS A 3 9.22 -4.01 -29.36
C LYS A 3 10.09 -4.78 -28.36
N LEU A 4 9.66 -4.71 -27.09
CA LEU A 4 9.80 -5.70 -26.03
C LEU A 4 11.22 -5.98 -25.50
N PHE A 5 11.48 -5.50 -24.27
CA PHE A 5 12.32 -6.21 -23.30
C PHE A 5 11.57 -7.48 -22.85
N ASN A 6 11.32 -8.41 -23.79
CA ASN A 6 10.84 -9.73 -23.43
C ASN A 6 12.09 -10.55 -23.13
N VAL A 7 12.22 -11.06 -21.91
CA VAL A 7 13.33 -11.95 -21.56
C VAL A 7 13.36 -13.17 -22.51
N SER A 8 12.20 -13.57 -23.05
CA SER A 8 12.05 -14.58 -24.11
C SER A 8 12.66 -14.20 -25.48
N LEU A 9 12.82 -12.91 -25.79
CA LEU A 9 13.45 -12.39 -27.01
C LEU A 9 14.97 -12.17 -26.88
N LEU A 10 15.53 -12.18 -25.66
CA LEU A 10 16.99 -12.17 -25.46
C LEU A 10 17.66 -13.49 -25.91
N ALA A 11 16.89 -14.58 -26.03
CA ALA A 11 17.37 -15.94 -26.33
C ALA A 11 18.09 -16.13 -27.68
N SER A 12 17.83 -15.28 -28.68
CA SER A 12 18.20 -15.59 -30.07
C SER A 12 19.63 -15.19 -30.47
N ALA A 13 20.31 -14.34 -29.70
CA ALA A 13 21.55 -13.67 -30.15
C ALA A 13 22.83 -14.10 -29.41
N MET A 14 22.75 -14.77 -28.26
CA MET A 14 23.95 -15.31 -27.57
C MET A 14 24.50 -16.58 -28.23
N PHE A 15 23.71 -17.31 -29.03
CA PHE A 15 24.15 -18.52 -29.74
C PHE A 15 25.28 -18.29 -30.75
N LEU A 16 25.44 -17.06 -31.26
CA LEU A 16 26.53 -16.72 -32.19
C LEU A 16 27.78 -16.13 -31.50
N ALA A 17 27.75 -15.96 -30.18
CA ALA A 17 28.81 -15.34 -29.39
C ALA A 17 29.44 -16.29 -28.34
N GLY A 18 29.32 -17.61 -28.52
CA GLY A 18 30.11 -18.61 -27.79
C GLY A 18 29.70 -18.81 -26.33
N CYS A 19 28.64 -19.58 -26.10
CA CYS A 19 28.44 -20.32 -24.85
C CYS A 19 28.46 -21.80 -25.21
N GLY A 20 29.57 -22.47 -24.89
CA GLY A 20 29.64 -23.93 -24.89
C GLY A 20 28.98 -24.44 -23.62
N ASP A 21 28.01 -25.34 -23.79
CA ASP A 21 27.49 -26.21 -22.75
C ASP A 21 28.64 -27.00 -22.10
N ASP A 22 28.58 -27.26 -20.79
CA ASP A 22 29.59 -27.99 -19.99
C ASP A 22 29.69 -29.49 -20.34
N SER A 23 29.32 -29.87 -21.56
CA SER A 23 29.54 -31.20 -22.11
C SER A 23 30.51 -31.15 -23.30
N SER A 24 31.72 -31.62 -23.03
CA SER A 24 32.86 -31.81 -23.94
C SER A 24 32.51 -31.92 -25.43
N SER A 25 32.97 -30.96 -26.24
CA SER A 25 33.15 -31.13 -27.69
C SER A 25 34.48 -30.55 -28.13
N SER A 26 35.41 -31.44 -28.48
CA SER A 26 36.74 -31.12 -28.99
C SER A 26 36.66 -30.67 -30.45
N GLY A 27 36.58 -29.37 -30.67
CA GLY A 27 36.78 -28.71 -31.96
C GLY A 27 37.22 -27.28 -31.69
N ALA A 28 38.28 -26.81 -32.34
CA ALA A 28 38.94 -25.53 -32.04
C ALA A 28 37.94 -24.38 -31.86
N SER A 29 37.76 -23.94 -30.61
CA SER A 29 36.82 -22.88 -30.28
C SER A 29 37.38 -21.54 -30.74
N THR A 30 36.67 -20.83 -31.60
CA THR A 30 36.67 -19.36 -31.57
C THR A 30 35.91 -18.91 -30.32
N ALA A 31 36.38 -19.32 -29.13
CA ALA A 31 35.84 -18.86 -27.86
C ALA A 31 36.15 -17.37 -27.75
N ILE A 32 35.12 -16.58 -27.48
CA ILE A 32 35.31 -15.18 -27.12
C ILE A 32 36.21 -15.14 -25.89
N GLN A 33 37.35 -14.45 -25.98
CA GLN A 33 38.18 -14.20 -24.82
C GLN A 33 37.72 -12.89 -24.19
N TYR A 34 36.96 -13.01 -23.10
CA TYR A 34 36.67 -11.89 -22.22
C TYR A 34 37.94 -11.37 -21.55
N GLU A 35 37.86 -10.17 -21.01
CA GLU A 35 38.90 -9.57 -20.17
C GLU A 35 39.28 -10.51 -19.00
N GLN A 36 40.54 -10.46 -18.54
CA GLN A 36 41.06 -11.44 -17.55
C GLN A 36 40.24 -11.43 -16.24
N TYR A 37 39.87 -10.25 -15.74
CA TYR A 37 39.05 -10.13 -14.53
C TYR A 37 37.66 -10.78 -14.68
N ILE A 38 37.10 -10.82 -15.90
CA ILE A 38 35.85 -11.55 -16.19
C ILE A 38 36.10 -13.04 -16.14
N GLN A 39 37.20 -13.53 -16.74
CA GLN A 39 37.55 -14.95 -16.70
C GLN A 39 37.78 -15.43 -15.26
N ASP A 40 38.48 -14.64 -14.45
CA ASP A 40 38.74 -14.94 -13.03
C ASP A 40 37.45 -14.98 -12.21
N SER A 41 36.47 -14.11 -12.53
CA SER A 41 35.15 -14.11 -11.89
C SER A 41 34.27 -15.27 -12.34
N LEU A 42 34.30 -15.65 -13.62
CA LEU A 42 33.58 -16.82 -14.14
C LEU A 42 34.13 -18.15 -13.61
N ALA A 43 35.37 -18.16 -13.12
CA ALA A 43 36.00 -19.35 -12.53
C ALA A 43 35.63 -19.59 -11.05
N GLN A 44 34.90 -18.68 -10.41
CA GLN A 44 34.48 -18.85 -9.01
C GLN A 44 33.47 -19.99 -8.86
N ALA A 45 33.55 -20.71 -7.74
CA ALA A 45 32.73 -21.89 -7.49
C ALA A 45 31.25 -21.58 -7.19
N THR A 46 30.96 -20.34 -6.80
CA THR A 46 29.61 -19.83 -6.53
C THR A 46 29.42 -18.55 -7.32
N SER A 47 28.29 -18.40 -8.00
CA SER A 47 27.99 -17.23 -8.84
C SER A 47 26.58 -16.70 -8.65
N ILE A 48 26.38 -15.42 -8.92
CA ILE A 48 25.04 -14.82 -8.99
C ILE A 48 24.18 -15.55 -10.03
N LYS A 49 22.94 -15.89 -9.67
CA LYS A 49 21.98 -16.53 -10.58
C LYS A 49 21.36 -15.49 -11.51
N PHE A 50 22.01 -15.28 -12.64
CA PHE A 50 21.53 -14.37 -13.69
C PHE A 50 21.72 -15.00 -15.07
N GLN A 51 20.61 -15.32 -15.72
CA GLN A 51 20.60 -16.00 -17.01
C GLN A 51 19.54 -15.40 -17.93
N LEU A 52 19.97 -14.88 -19.09
CA LEU A 52 19.10 -14.20 -20.05
C LEU A 52 18.59 -15.12 -21.18
N THR A 53 19.13 -16.34 -21.28
CA THR A 53 18.84 -17.28 -22.39
C THR A 53 18.80 -18.73 -21.90
N GLY A 54 18.16 -19.63 -22.65
CA GLY A 54 18.06 -21.05 -22.29
C GLY A 54 16.78 -21.41 -21.52
N ALA A 55 16.72 -22.64 -21.00
CA ALA A 55 15.56 -23.12 -20.26
C ALA A 55 15.46 -22.54 -18.83
N ASP A 56 16.60 -22.14 -18.27
CA ASP A 56 16.75 -21.67 -16.88
C ASP A 56 16.89 -20.14 -16.80
N ILE A 57 16.07 -19.40 -17.55
CA ILE A 57 16.05 -17.94 -17.50
C ILE A 57 15.80 -17.48 -16.06
N ALA A 58 16.70 -16.63 -15.55
CA ALA A 58 16.64 -16.09 -14.21
C ALA A 58 17.15 -14.65 -14.22
N VAL A 59 16.35 -13.71 -13.71
CA VAL A 59 16.75 -12.30 -13.59
C VAL A 59 16.56 -11.89 -12.13
N PRO A 60 17.63 -11.44 -11.43
CA PRO A 60 17.50 -10.93 -10.08
C PRO A 60 16.52 -9.76 -10.00
N LEU A 61 15.75 -9.71 -8.92
CA LEU A 61 14.75 -8.67 -8.65
C LEU A 61 15.29 -7.74 -7.56
N PRO A 62 15.11 -6.40 -7.67
CA PRO A 62 14.46 -5.66 -8.75
C PRO A 62 15.38 -5.43 -9.95
N SER A 63 14.81 -5.26 -11.15
CA SER A 63 15.59 -5.02 -12.37
C SER A 63 14.83 -4.26 -13.45
N PHE A 64 15.51 -3.37 -14.16
CA PHE A 64 15.00 -2.65 -15.32
C PHE A 64 14.58 -3.59 -16.46
N ALA A 65 15.20 -4.77 -16.54
CA ALA A 65 14.90 -5.76 -17.58
C ALA A 65 13.49 -6.34 -17.45
N LEU A 66 12.83 -6.11 -16.31
CA LEU A 66 11.50 -6.58 -15.96
C LEU A 66 10.53 -5.41 -15.76
N MET A 67 10.78 -4.29 -16.45
CA MET A 67 9.84 -3.18 -16.63
C MET A 67 9.28 -3.23 -18.05
N ASP A 68 7.96 -3.07 -18.20
CA ASP A 68 7.33 -2.86 -19.49
C ASP A 68 7.58 -1.43 -19.96
N ALA A 69 8.39 -1.30 -21.01
CA ALA A 69 8.76 -0.01 -21.58
C ALA A 69 7.61 0.70 -22.33
N THR A 70 6.47 0.02 -22.57
CA THR A 70 5.33 0.55 -23.32
C THR A 70 4.34 1.31 -22.45
N ASP A 71 4.23 0.94 -21.18
CA ASP A 71 3.28 1.56 -20.25
C ASP A 71 3.88 1.92 -18.87
N GLY A 72 5.11 1.47 -18.60
CA GLY A 72 5.86 1.78 -17.40
C GLY A 72 5.52 0.89 -16.21
N THR A 73 4.81 -0.23 -16.39
CA THR A 73 4.55 -1.20 -15.31
C THR A 73 5.65 -2.25 -15.18
N LEU A 74 5.55 -3.13 -14.18
CA LEU A 74 6.35 -4.35 -14.11
C LEU A 74 5.96 -5.31 -15.25
N GLY A 75 6.96 -6.01 -15.81
CA GLY A 75 6.85 -6.95 -16.92
C GLY A 75 7.40 -8.33 -16.56
N LEU A 76 6.98 -8.87 -15.42
CA LEU A 76 7.41 -10.17 -14.88
C LEU A 76 6.85 -11.33 -15.71
N PRO A 77 7.66 -12.37 -16.03
CA PRO A 77 7.16 -13.59 -16.66
C PRO A 77 6.15 -14.33 -15.77
N THR A 78 4.94 -14.52 -16.27
CA THR A 78 3.82 -15.15 -15.56
C THR A 78 3.76 -16.66 -15.72
N SER A 79 4.70 -17.26 -16.45
CA SER A 79 4.69 -18.67 -16.86
C SER A 79 3.42 -19.09 -17.63
N GLY A 80 2.78 -18.13 -18.32
CA GLY A 80 1.61 -18.36 -19.15
C GLY A 80 0.26 -18.18 -18.44
N ASP A 81 0.26 -17.77 -17.17
CA ASP A 81 -0.95 -17.40 -16.42
C ASP A 81 -0.99 -15.89 -16.14
N ASP A 82 -1.52 -15.13 -17.10
CA ASP A 82 -1.68 -13.67 -17.00
C ASP A 82 -2.92 -13.24 -16.20
N SER A 83 -3.65 -14.19 -15.60
CA SER A 83 -4.78 -13.87 -14.73
C SER A 83 -4.30 -13.09 -13.50
N LEU A 84 -5.05 -12.07 -13.08
CA LEU A 84 -4.75 -11.32 -11.84
C LEU A 84 -4.86 -12.18 -10.56
N THR A 85 -5.32 -13.42 -10.69
CA THR A 85 -5.25 -14.42 -9.62
C THR A 85 -3.86 -14.99 -9.40
N ASN A 86 -2.96 -14.82 -10.37
CA ASN A 86 -1.54 -15.07 -10.23
C ASN A 86 -0.88 -13.84 -9.57
N PRO A 87 -0.23 -13.97 -8.39
CA PRO A 87 0.41 -12.85 -7.72
C PRO A 87 1.49 -12.13 -8.56
N ILE A 88 2.14 -12.84 -9.49
CA ILE A 88 3.11 -12.23 -10.41
C ILE A 88 2.41 -11.35 -11.45
N ALA A 89 1.29 -11.81 -12.02
CA ALA A 89 0.50 -10.98 -12.93
C ALA A 89 -0.14 -9.78 -12.21
N ALA A 90 -0.52 -9.95 -10.93
CA ALA A 90 -0.97 -8.85 -10.09
C ALA A 90 0.12 -7.78 -9.90
N MET A 91 1.37 -8.17 -9.65
CA MET A 91 2.51 -7.25 -9.58
C MET A 91 2.72 -6.48 -10.89
N ASN A 92 2.44 -7.09 -12.06
CA ASN A 92 2.52 -6.41 -13.36
C ASN A 92 1.52 -5.26 -13.53
N THR A 93 0.64 -5.02 -12.55
CA THR A 93 -0.19 -3.81 -12.49
C THR A 93 0.50 -2.60 -11.84
N MET A 94 1.70 -2.79 -11.27
CA MET A 94 2.46 -1.76 -10.54
C MET A 94 3.48 -1.05 -11.40
N ASP A 95 3.72 0.24 -11.13
CA ASP A 95 4.58 1.12 -11.93
C ASP A 95 6.02 1.28 -11.42
N GLY A 96 6.43 0.33 -10.58
CA GLY A 96 7.75 0.23 -9.99
C GLY A 96 7.85 -0.93 -9.02
N TRP A 97 8.99 -1.05 -8.37
CA TRP A 97 9.25 -2.05 -7.33
C TRP A 97 8.86 -1.53 -5.95
N SER A 98 8.52 -2.45 -5.07
CA SER A 98 8.19 -2.16 -3.67
C SER A 98 9.23 -1.26 -3.01
N THR A 99 8.74 -0.36 -2.17
CA THR A 99 9.58 0.52 -1.34
C THR A 99 9.91 -0.09 0.01
N SER A 100 9.14 -1.09 0.45
CA SER A 100 9.19 -1.66 1.80
C SER A 100 9.64 -3.12 1.85
N MET A 101 9.73 -3.82 0.72
CA MET A 101 10.21 -5.20 0.65
C MET A 101 11.75 -5.28 0.50
N PRO A 102 12.38 -6.33 1.06
CA PRO A 102 13.82 -6.53 0.91
C PRO A 102 14.19 -6.89 -0.54
N ILE A 103 15.43 -6.64 -0.94
CA ILE A 103 15.97 -7.13 -2.21
C ILE A 103 16.61 -8.50 -1.98
N ILE A 104 16.22 -9.51 -2.76
CA ILE A 104 16.71 -10.88 -2.62
C ILE A 104 17.49 -11.27 -3.87
N MET A 105 18.75 -11.66 -3.68
CA MET A 105 19.69 -12.02 -4.75
C MET A 105 20.03 -13.50 -4.63
N ASP A 106 19.59 -14.30 -5.59
CA ASP A 106 19.84 -15.75 -5.65
C ASP A 106 21.23 -16.05 -6.22
N PHE A 107 21.91 -17.05 -5.65
CA PHE A 107 23.20 -17.58 -6.08
C PHE A 107 23.09 -19.08 -6.39
N GLU A 108 24.09 -19.62 -7.07
CA GLU A 108 24.20 -21.04 -7.39
C GLU A 108 25.66 -21.49 -7.38
N GLY A 109 25.89 -22.80 -7.23
CA GLY A 109 27.23 -23.39 -7.20
C GLY A 109 27.56 -24.06 -5.87
N ALA A 110 28.73 -23.78 -5.30
CA ALA A 110 29.18 -24.38 -4.04
C ALA A 110 28.34 -23.95 -2.81
N GLY A 111 27.61 -22.84 -2.92
CA GLY A 111 26.65 -22.36 -1.94
C GLY A 111 27.20 -21.27 -1.01
N LEU A 112 26.32 -20.68 -0.21
CA LEU A 112 26.65 -19.58 0.71
C LEU A 112 26.75 -20.06 2.17
N ALA A 113 27.44 -19.27 3.01
CA ALA A 113 27.39 -19.43 4.47
C ALA A 113 26.29 -18.54 5.09
N ASP A 114 25.76 -18.95 6.25
CA ASP A 114 24.89 -18.08 7.04
C ASP A 114 25.70 -16.94 7.68
N GLY A 115 25.18 -15.70 7.63
CA GLY A 115 25.83 -14.57 8.29
C GLY A 115 25.41 -13.21 7.77
N VAL A 116 26.08 -12.17 8.26
CA VAL A 116 25.88 -10.77 7.82
C VAL A 116 27.05 -10.38 6.93
N ALA A 117 26.78 -9.92 5.70
CA ALA A 117 27.82 -9.37 4.84
C ALA A 117 28.22 -7.98 5.33
N THR A 118 29.53 -7.71 5.38
CA THR A 118 30.09 -6.42 5.83
C THR A 118 30.58 -5.53 4.69
N GLY A 119 30.44 -5.99 3.44
CA GLY A 119 30.86 -5.30 2.24
C GLY A 119 30.20 -5.89 0.99
N GLY A 120 30.56 -5.36 -0.17
CA GLY A 120 30.17 -5.93 -1.45
C GLY A 120 28.77 -5.63 -1.99
N VAL A 121 27.98 -4.81 -1.32
CA VAL A 121 26.67 -4.33 -1.80
C VAL A 121 26.66 -2.80 -1.81
N TYR A 122 26.37 -2.22 -2.98
CA TYR A 122 26.40 -0.79 -3.21
C TYR A 122 25.09 -0.32 -3.82
N LEU A 123 24.42 0.63 -3.18
CA LEU A 123 23.11 1.14 -3.61
C LEU A 123 23.11 2.68 -3.65
N LEU A 124 22.81 3.24 -4.81
CA LEU A 124 22.81 4.69 -5.03
C LEU A 124 21.43 5.15 -5.51
N LYS A 125 20.93 6.24 -4.94
CA LYS A 125 19.76 6.95 -5.44
C LYS A 125 20.17 7.87 -6.58
N LEU A 126 19.41 7.88 -7.67
CA LEU A 126 19.60 8.75 -8.82
C LEU A 126 18.64 9.96 -8.78
N SER A 127 19.04 11.04 -9.45
CA SER A 127 18.21 12.24 -9.61
C SER A 127 17.08 12.09 -10.65
N GLY A 128 17.02 10.95 -11.35
CA GLY A 128 16.12 10.70 -12.47
C GLY A 128 16.44 9.38 -13.16
N SER A 129 15.63 9.04 -14.16
CA SER A 129 15.71 7.76 -14.87
C SER A 129 16.98 7.66 -15.73
N LEU A 130 17.54 6.45 -15.85
CA LEU A 130 18.65 6.19 -16.77
C LEU A 130 18.28 6.38 -18.25
N THR A 131 16.99 6.31 -18.57
CA THR A 131 16.49 6.44 -19.94
C THR A 131 15.98 7.84 -20.25
N SER A 132 16.11 8.81 -19.34
CA SER A 132 15.72 10.20 -19.63
C SER A 132 16.71 10.88 -20.58
N GLU A 133 16.24 11.89 -21.32
CA GLU A 133 17.08 12.68 -22.24
C GLU A 133 18.25 13.37 -21.52
N THR A 134 18.04 13.76 -20.27
CA THR A 134 19.09 14.28 -19.40
C THR A 134 19.66 13.11 -18.60
N ALA A 135 20.98 12.89 -18.69
CA ALA A 135 21.64 11.86 -17.90
C ALA A 135 21.47 12.15 -16.39
N PRO A 136 21.10 11.14 -15.58
CA PRO A 136 20.93 11.34 -14.15
C PRO A 136 22.28 11.49 -13.43
N ARG A 137 22.24 12.10 -12.24
CA ARG A 137 23.37 12.16 -11.29
C ARG A 137 23.05 11.33 -10.04
N VAL A 138 24.08 10.98 -9.28
CA VAL A 138 23.91 10.44 -7.93
C VAL A 138 23.31 11.52 -7.04
N ALA A 139 22.15 11.22 -6.47
CA ALA A 139 21.39 12.11 -5.58
C ALA A 139 21.52 11.69 -4.11
N GLY A 140 21.81 10.41 -3.84
CA GLY A 140 22.00 9.87 -2.49
C GLY A 140 22.76 8.55 -2.52
N ILE A 141 23.35 8.19 -1.38
CA ILE A 141 24.11 6.96 -1.19
C ILE A 141 23.49 6.24 0.00
N LEU A 142 23.06 5.01 -0.22
CA LEU A 142 22.60 4.14 0.86
C LEU A 142 23.80 3.29 1.31
N THR A 143 24.06 3.30 2.61
CA THR A 143 25.27 2.76 3.23
C THR A 143 24.94 1.48 4.01
N LEU A 144 25.66 0.40 3.70
CA LEU A 144 25.58 -0.86 4.45
C LEU A 144 25.88 -0.64 5.94
N GLY A 145 25.06 -1.21 6.81
CA GLY A 145 25.12 -1.04 8.27
C GLY A 145 24.42 0.23 8.78
N THR A 146 24.10 1.20 7.92
CA THR A 146 23.42 2.45 8.29
C THR A 146 22.00 2.53 7.73
N ASP A 147 21.83 2.26 6.43
CA ASP A 147 20.56 2.38 5.72
C ASP A 147 19.96 1.00 5.39
N PHE A 148 20.80 -0.04 5.31
CA PHE A 148 20.39 -1.42 5.11
C PHE A 148 21.42 -2.39 5.70
N ASP A 149 21.00 -3.61 5.98
CA ASP A 149 21.86 -4.75 6.32
C ASP A 149 21.75 -5.83 5.24
N VAL A 150 22.74 -6.72 5.14
CA VAL A 150 22.75 -7.81 4.14
C VAL A 150 22.92 -9.13 4.85
N GLN A 151 21.91 -9.99 4.73
CA GLN A 151 21.87 -11.32 5.34
C GLN A 151 22.15 -12.39 4.28
N SER A 152 23.08 -13.29 4.56
CA SER A 152 23.37 -14.46 3.76
C SER A 152 22.69 -15.68 4.36
N SER A 153 22.12 -16.54 3.50
CA SER A 153 21.45 -17.78 3.90
C SER A 153 21.99 -18.96 3.11
N ALA A 154 22.55 -19.94 3.81
CA ALA A 154 23.01 -21.22 3.26
C ALA A 154 21.85 -22.11 2.82
N SER A 155 20.67 -21.93 3.43
CA SER A 155 19.50 -22.78 3.14
C SER A 155 18.81 -22.42 1.81
N THR A 156 18.94 -21.17 1.39
CA THR A 156 18.30 -20.63 0.19
C THR A 156 19.30 -20.19 -0.86
N ASP A 157 20.60 -20.18 -0.55
CA ASP A 157 21.67 -19.60 -1.37
C ASP A 157 21.35 -18.17 -1.81
N THR A 158 20.91 -17.34 -0.86
CA THR A 158 20.54 -15.94 -1.12
C THR A 158 21.31 -14.95 -0.27
N PHE A 159 21.64 -13.80 -0.84
CA PHE A 159 21.86 -12.57 -0.09
C PHE A 159 20.58 -11.73 -0.09
N THR A 160 20.09 -11.37 1.10
CA THR A 160 18.91 -10.55 1.32
C THR A 160 19.33 -9.18 1.87
N ILE A 161 19.08 -8.13 1.09
CA ILE A 161 19.27 -6.73 1.47
C ILE A 161 18.01 -6.27 2.21
N VAL A 162 18.13 -6.06 3.52
CA VAL A 162 17.04 -5.62 4.40
C VAL A 162 17.23 -4.15 4.74
N PHE A 163 16.30 -3.30 4.31
CA PHE A 163 16.36 -1.87 4.57
C PHE A 163 16.01 -1.52 6.02
N LYS A 164 16.58 -0.43 6.52
CA LYS A 164 16.25 0.16 7.84
C LYS A 164 15.16 1.22 7.75
N ASP A 165 14.89 1.72 6.54
CA ASP A 165 13.71 2.51 6.21
C ASP A 165 13.23 2.18 4.78
N SER A 166 11.99 2.48 4.46
CA SER A 166 11.46 2.34 3.10
C SER A 166 12.27 3.19 2.11
N LEU A 167 12.51 2.67 0.91
CA LEU A 167 13.04 3.47 -0.20
C LEU A 167 12.08 4.61 -0.54
N ASP A 168 12.62 5.73 -1.02
CA ASP A 168 11.78 6.83 -1.51
C ASP A 168 10.86 6.35 -2.65
N ALA A 169 9.59 6.73 -2.59
CA ALA A 169 8.63 6.46 -3.65
C ALA A 169 8.96 7.22 -4.94
N SER A 170 8.47 6.73 -6.08
CA SER A 170 8.68 7.34 -7.40
C SER A 170 10.13 7.72 -7.71
N SER A 171 11.08 6.93 -7.23
CA SER A 171 12.51 7.23 -7.27
C SER A 171 13.29 6.16 -8.03
N GLU A 172 14.52 6.50 -8.40
CA GLU A 172 15.36 5.70 -9.28
C GLU A 172 16.62 5.28 -8.53
N TYR A 173 16.98 4.00 -8.58
CA TYR A 173 18.11 3.43 -7.85
C TYR A 173 18.98 2.56 -8.73
N VAL A 174 20.28 2.55 -8.45
CA VAL A 174 21.22 1.58 -9.03
C VAL A 174 21.85 0.74 -7.95
N LEU A 175 21.95 -0.56 -8.21
CA LEU A 175 22.50 -1.57 -7.31
C LEU A 175 23.69 -2.23 -7.99
N ALA A 176 24.79 -2.43 -7.25
CA ALA A 176 25.90 -3.28 -7.65
C ALA A 176 26.25 -4.26 -6.52
N LEU A 177 26.53 -5.49 -6.93
CA LEU A 177 27.16 -6.52 -6.12
C LEU A 177 28.61 -6.69 -6.57
N SER A 178 29.52 -6.97 -5.65
CA SER A 178 30.93 -7.23 -5.96
C SER A 178 31.45 -8.53 -5.37
N ASN A 179 32.65 -8.91 -5.79
CA ASN A 179 33.39 -10.09 -5.31
C ASN A 179 33.90 -9.96 -3.85
N GLU A 180 33.58 -8.89 -3.13
CA GLU A 180 33.75 -8.83 -1.67
C GLU A 180 32.77 -9.76 -0.93
N LEU A 181 31.67 -10.15 -1.58
CA LEU A 181 30.78 -11.19 -1.11
C LEU A 181 31.47 -12.55 -1.25
N THR A 182 31.35 -13.40 -0.23
CA THR A 182 32.04 -14.70 -0.19
C THR A 182 31.07 -15.87 -0.11
N ASP A 183 31.51 -17.01 -0.64
CA ASP A 183 30.82 -18.29 -0.57
C ASP A 183 31.02 -18.97 0.80
N VAL A 184 30.50 -20.21 0.93
CA VAL A 184 30.64 -21.02 2.15
C VAL A 184 32.09 -21.35 2.54
N ASN A 185 33.03 -21.29 1.59
CA ASN A 185 34.45 -21.55 1.81
C ASN A 185 35.24 -20.27 2.14
N GLY A 186 34.60 -19.11 2.07
CA GLY A 186 35.25 -17.80 2.20
C GLY A 186 35.91 -17.31 0.90
N ASP A 187 35.65 -17.99 -0.22
CA ASP A 187 36.13 -17.58 -1.54
C ASP A 187 35.17 -16.54 -2.16
N PRO A 188 35.67 -15.58 -2.96
CA PRO A 188 34.82 -14.60 -3.64
C PRO A 188 33.73 -15.24 -4.51
N VAL A 189 32.51 -14.70 -4.48
CA VAL A 189 31.46 -15.11 -5.43
C VAL A 189 31.66 -14.45 -6.80
N GLY A 190 31.28 -15.16 -7.87
CA GLY A 190 31.49 -14.79 -9.25
C GLY A 190 30.28 -14.19 -9.97
N MET A 191 30.52 -13.66 -11.16
CA MET A 191 29.47 -13.25 -12.10
C MET A 191 28.95 -14.42 -12.92
N SER A 192 27.76 -14.27 -13.51
CA SER A 192 27.26 -15.23 -14.48
C SER A 192 27.77 -14.95 -15.90
N SER A 193 27.72 -15.96 -16.77
CA SER A 193 28.03 -15.82 -18.21
C SER A 193 27.15 -14.77 -18.90
N SER A 194 25.88 -14.64 -18.49
CA SER A 194 25.00 -13.60 -19.03
C SER A 194 25.46 -12.20 -18.62
N TYR A 195 25.92 -12.01 -17.38
CA TYR A 195 26.46 -10.72 -16.94
C TYR A 195 27.80 -10.41 -17.62
N ALA A 196 28.68 -11.40 -17.75
CA ALA A 196 29.95 -11.27 -18.46
C ALA A 196 29.76 -10.74 -19.89
N ALA A 197 28.76 -11.26 -20.61
CA ALA A 197 28.42 -10.79 -21.96
C ALA A 197 27.97 -9.32 -21.98
N LEU A 198 27.19 -8.87 -20.99
CA LEU A 198 26.75 -7.47 -20.90
C LEU A 198 27.87 -6.52 -20.42
N LYS A 199 28.73 -6.99 -19.51
CA LYS A 199 29.85 -6.23 -18.94
C LYS A 199 30.99 -6.01 -19.93
N SER A 200 31.33 -7.04 -20.72
CA SER A 200 32.52 -7.03 -21.56
C SER A 200 32.55 -5.86 -22.54
N SER A 201 33.72 -5.25 -22.68
CA SER A 201 34.04 -4.28 -23.72
C SER A 201 34.58 -4.95 -24.99
N ALA A 202 35.10 -6.18 -24.88
CA ALA A 202 35.57 -6.99 -25.99
C ALA A 202 34.41 -7.52 -26.87
N VAL A 203 33.19 -7.60 -26.32
CA VAL A 203 31.97 -7.98 -27.05
C VAL A 203 31.03 -6.79 -27.11
N THR A 204 30.72 -6.30 -28.31
CA THR A 204 29.76 -5.20 -28.50
C THR A 204 28.53 -5.70 -29.26
N TYR A 205 27.36 -5.57 -28.64
CA TYR A 205 26.08 -5.76 -29.29
C TYR A 205 25.60 -4.43 -29.87
N THR A 206 25.36 -4.38 -31.18
CA THR A 206 24.99 -3.12 -31.86
C THR A 206 23.49 -2.94 -32.06
N GLU A 207 22.70 -4.01 -31.97
CA GLU A 207 21.26 -4.01 -32.20
C GLU A 207 20.52 -4.97 -31.26
N GLY A 208 19.20 -4.78 -31.14
CA GLY A 208 18.31 -5.64 -30.35
C GLY A 208 18.32 -5.35 -28.84
N SER A 209 17.62 -6.21 -28.09
CA SER A 209 17.47 -6.12 -26.63
C SER A 209 18.79 -6.33 -25.88
N LEU A 210 19.69 -7.17 -26.39
CA LEU A 210 21.03 -7.35 -25.81
C LEU A 210 21.88 -6.09 -25.88
N ALA A 211 21.82 -5.32 -26.97
CA ALA A 211 22.53 -4.05 -27.08
C ALA A 211 22.02 -3.04 -26.04
N GLN A 212 20.72 -3.00 -25.80
CA GLN A 212 20.12 -2.15 -24.76
C GLN A 212 20.52 -2.60 -23.36
N ALA A 213 20.45 -3.91 -23.08
CA ALA A 213 20.84 -4.47 -21.78
C ALA A 213 22.33 -4.21 -21.49
N GLN A 214 23.20 -4.33 -22.49
CA GLN A 214 24.62 -4.01 -22.38
C GLN A 214 24.84 -2.51 -22.13
N GLN A 215 24.12 -1.65 -22.87
CA GLN A 215 24.20 -0.20 -22.66
C GLN A 215 23.79 0.21 -21.25
N VAL A 216 22.71 -0.35 -20.71
CA VAL A 216 22.26 -0.07 -19.34
C VAL A 216 23.28 -0.59 -18.33
N THR A 217 23.73 -1.85 -18.46
CA THR A 217 24.74 -2.45 -17.56
C THR A 217 26.00 -1.60 -17.48
N GLN A 218 26.60 -1.28 -18.62
CA GLN A 218 27.79 -0.43 -18.68
C GLN A 218 27.51 1.02 -18.23
N GLY A 219 26.29 1.52 -18.43
CA GLY A 219 25.84 2.82 -17.93
C GLY A 219 25.78 2.87 -16.40
N VAL A 220 25.25 1.81 -15.78
CA VAL A 220 25.23 1.64 -14.33
C VAL A 220 26.65 1.56 -13.77
N GLU A 221 27.52 0.75 -14.36
CA GLU A 221 28.93 0.67 -13.92
C GLU A 221 29.66 2.02 -14.03
N LYS A 222 29.36 2.82 -15.06
CA LYS A 222 29.90 4.19 -15.18
C LYS A 222 29.43 5.11 -14.06
N ILE A 223 28.20 4.95 -13.56
CA ILE A 223 27.71 5.70 -12.40
C ILE A 223 28.52 5.33 -11.16
N PHE A 224 28.74 4.03 -10.91
CA PHE A 224 29.55 3.56 -9.79
C PHE A 224 31.01 4.02 -9.92
N ALA A 225 31.62 3.95 -11.10
CA ALA A 225 32.95 4.49 -11.35
C ALA A 225 33.03 5.99 -11.04
N GLY A 226 32.01 6.75 -11.44
CA GLY A 226 31.90 8.18 -11.16
C GLY A 226 31.78 8.49 -9.67
N ALA A 227 31.00 7.70 -8.92
CA ALA A 227 30.87 7.82 -7.47
C ALA A 227 32.18 7.46 -6.74
N ASN A 228 32.86 6.39 -7.18
CA ASN A 228 34.16 5.97 -6.66
C ASN A 228 35.25 7.02 -6.92
N ALA A 229 35.31 7.58 -8.12
CA ALA A 229 36.25 8.65 -8.47
C ALA A 229 36.05 9.94 -7.64
N GLN A 230 34.83 10.17 -7.14
CA GLN A 230 34.51 11.28 -6.23
C GLN A 230 34.79 10.94 -4.76
N GLY A 231 35.27 9.73 -4.46
CA GLY A 231 35.50 9.23 -3.09
C GLY A 231 34.22 9.00 -2.30
N ALA A 232 33.08 8.88 -2.97
CA ALA A 232 31.78 8.75 -2.33
C ALA A 232 31.46 7.29 -1.94
N ILE A 233 32.06 6.34 -2.66
CA ILE A 233 32.09 4.91 -2.37
C ILE A 233 33.51 4.37 -2.63
N THR A 234 33.78 3.14 -2.22
CA THR A 234 35.01 2.41 -2.57
C THR A 234 34.63 1.15 -3.33
N LEU A 235 34.59 1.22 -4.66
CA LEU A 235 34.22 0.07 -5.52
C LEU A 235 35.05 0.12 -6.80
N ASP A 236 35.86 -0.91 -7.01
CA ASP A 236 36.48 -1.15 -8.32
C ASP A 236 35.44 -1.77 -9.26
N THR A 237 35.21 -1.16 -10.42
CA THR A 237 34.27 -1.68 -11.39
C THR A 237 34.67 -3.04 -11.94
N GLU A 238 35.95 -3.42 -11.93
CA GLU A 238 36.39 -4.76 -12.32
C GLU A 238 35.88 -5.85 -11.37
N ASN A 239 35.63 -5.49 -10.11
CA ASN A 239 35.13 -6.40 -9.06
C ASN A 239 33.59 -6.58 -9.08
N ILE A 240 32.86 -5.80 -9.89
CA ILE A 240 31.40 -5.91 -9.96
C ILE A 240 31.03 -7.23 -10.63
N ILE A 241 30.23 -8.03 -9.92
CA ILE A 241 29.73 -9.33 -10.38
C ILE A 241 28.30 -9.27 -10.93
N TYR A 242 27.55 -8.23 -10.54
CA TYR A 242 26.20 -7.95 -11.02
C TYR A 242 25.87 -6.48 -10.76
N SER A 243 25.14 -5.85 -11.68
CA SER A 243 24.63 -4.50 -11.47
C SER A 243 23.32 -4.27 -12.21
N THR A 244 22.44 -3.48 -11.64
CA THR A 244 21.13 -3.17 -12.22
C THR A 244 20.65 -1.78 -11.85
N TRP A 245 19.59 -1.35 -12.52
CA TRP A 245 18.82 -0.14 -12.25
C TRP A 245 17.37 -0.54 -12.01
N PHE A 246 16.66 0.17 -11.14
CA PHE A 246 15.23 -0.02 -10.92
C PHE A 246 14.54 1.26 -10.45
N THR A 247 13.23 1.33 -10.68
CA THR A 247 12.35 2.41 -10.26
C THR A 247 11.42 1.92 -9.14
N THR A 248 11.10 2.76 -8.17
CA THR A 248 10.17 2.44 -7.07
C THR A 248 8.75 2.91 -7.38
N GLU A 249 7.76 2.21 -6.81
CA GLU A 249 6.33 2.48 -7.01
C GLU A 249 5.89 3.91 -6.68
N SER A 250 4.79 4.32 -7.30
CA SER A 250 4.14 5.62 -7.04
C SER A 250 3.15 5.56 -5.88
N VAL A 251 3.70 5.52 -4.67
CA VAL A 251 2.93 5.52 -3.43
C VAL A 251 1.96 6.72 -3.39
N GLY A 252 0.67 6.45 -3.13
CA GLY A 252 -0.38 7.46 -2.99
C GLY A 252 -0.77 8.24 -4.24
N SER A 253 -0.10 8.04 -5.39
CA SER A 253 -0.24 8.89 -6.58
C SER A 253 -1.67 8.96 -7.14
N SER A 254 -2.34 7.81 -7.24
CA SER A 254 -3.72 7.73 -7.72
C SER A 254 -4.71 8.45 -6.80
N ILE A 255 -4.49 8.40 -5.49
CA ILE A 255 -5.29 9.13 -4.49
C ILE A 255 -5.06 10.63 -4.63
N TYR A 256 -3.80 11.06 -4.68
CA TYR A 256 -3.42 12.45 -4.88
C TYR A 256 -4.00 13.05 -6.17
N SER A 257 -3.85 12.36 -7.31
CA SER A 257 -4.36 12.83 -8.59
C SER A 257 -5.89 12.85 -8.65
N THR A 258 -6.57 11.89 -8.03
CA THR A 258 -8.04 11.88 -7.94
C THR A 258 -8.56 13.03 -7.09
N LYS A 259 -7.88 13.33 -5.97
CA LYS A 259 -8.13 14.53 -5.15
C LYS A 259 -7.97 15.80 -5.98
N ALA A 260 -6.85 15.96 -6.68
CA ALA A 260 -6.58 17.14 -7.51
C ALA A 260 -7.62 17.28 -8.66
N ALA A 261 -7.96 16.18 -9.32
CA ALA A 261 -8.98 16.13 -10.36
C ALA A 261 -10.38 16.51 -9.82
N THR A 262 -10.73 16.04 -8.61
CA THR A 262 -11.99 16.38 -7.94
C THR A 262 -12.04 17.87 -7.58
N ALA A 263 -10.99 18.41 -6.95
CA ALA A 263 -10.92 19.83 -6.61
C ALA A 263 -11.08 20.71 -7.86
N SER A 264 -10.36 20.38 -8.94
CA SER A 264 -10.46 21.04 -10.23
C SER A 264 -11.88 20.95 -10.82
N ALA A 265 -12.53 19.78 -10.74
CA ALA A 265 -13.89 19.59 -11.22
C ALA A 265 -14.91 20.45 -10.43
N LEU A 266 -14.80 20.46 -9.10
CA LEU A 266 -15.68 21.25 -8.23
C LEU A 266 -15.51 22.76 -8.47
N ALA A 267 -14.28 23.25 -8.63
CA ALA A 267 -14.00 24.63 -8.98
C ALA A 267 -14.62 25.04 -10.34
N GLN A 268 -14.82 24.08 -11.24
CA GLN A 268 -15.44 24.26 -12.55
C GLN A 268 -16.96 23.99 -12.57
N GLY A 269 -17.57 23.72 -11.41
CA GLY A 269 -19.03 23.56 -11.27
C GLY A 269 -19.52 22.12 -11.12
N GLY A 270 -18.64 21.14 -10.89
CA GLY A 270 -19.01 19.79 -10.46
C GLY A 270 -18.21 18.66 -11.13
N MET A 271 -18.35 17.44 -10.60
CA MET A 271 -17.60 16.26 -11.04
C MET A 271 -17.69 15.96 -12.55
N ALA A 272 -18.83 16.26 -13.19
CA ALA A 272 -19.05 16.02 -14.61
C ALA A 272 -18.13 16.84 -15.55
N GLN A 273 -17.43 17.86 -15.04
CA GLN A 273 -16.45 18.63 -15.82
C GLN A 273 -15.22 17.79 -16.19
N VAL A 274 -14.83 16.87 -15.30
CA VAL A 274 -13.67 15.97 -15.45
C VAL A 274 -14.11 14.54 -15.76
N TRP A 275 -15.03 13.96 -14.99
CA TRP A 275 -15.52 12.59 -15.20
C TRP A 275 -16.61 12.53 -16.27
N LYS A 276 -16.17 12.45 -17.53
CA LYS A 276 -17.01 12.32 -18.74
C LYS A 276 -16.42 11.27 -19.69
N GLY A 277 -17.14 10.90 -20.73
CA GLY A 277 -16.65 9.94 -21.73
C GLY A 277 -16.21 8.62 -21.08
N SER A 278 -15.00 8.15 -21.39
CA SER A 278 -14.46 6.90 -20.84
C SER A 278 -14.22 6.92 -19.32
N ALA A 279 -14.12 8.09 -18.69
CA ALA A 279 -13.99 8.20 -17.25
C ALA A 279 -15.33 7.99 -16.53
N ASN A 280 -16.46 8.06 -17.24
CA ASN A 280 -17.80 7.78 -16.73
C ASN A 280 -18.48 6.77 -17.66
N PRO A 281 -17.99 5.52 -17.71
CA PRO A 281 -18.39 4.51 -18.70
C PRO A 281 -19.89 4.16 -18.63
N ASN A 282 -20.49 4.30 -17.44
CA ASN A 282 -21.90 4.00 -17.20
C ASN A 282 -22.81 5.23 -17.36
N ASN A 283 -22.27 6.37 -17.82
CA ASN A 283 -23.00 7.63 -18.01
C ASN A 283 -23.82 8.05 -16.77
N ILE A 284 -23.20 7.89 -15.59
CA ILE A 284 -23.75 8.22 -14.28
C ILE A 284 -24.02 9.73 -14.20
N ASP A 285 -25.16 10.13 -13.65
CA ASP A 285 -25.41 11.53 -13.29
C ASP A 285 -24.62 11.90 -12.03
N LEU A 286 -23.65 12.80 -12.20
CA LEU A 286 -22.75 13.25 -11.14
C LEU A 286 -23.16 14.61 -10.54
N SER A 287 -24.31 15.17 -10.92
CA SER A 287 -24.77 16.48 -10.45
C SER A 287 -25.02 16.54 -8.94
N SER A 288 -25.31 15.39 -8.32
CA SER A 288 -25.54 15.25 -6.88
C SER A 288 -24.32 14.77 -6.11
N ALA A 289 -23.15 14.63 -6.74
CA ALA A 289 -21.94 14.19 -6.06
C ALA A 289 -21.62 15.10 -4.85
N TYR A 290 -21.27 14.46 -3.74
CA TYR A 290 -20.97 15.04 -2.42
C TYR A 290 -22.14 15.74 -1.72
N GLN A 291 -23.37 15.65 -2.22
CA GLN A 291 -24.54 16.15 -1.49
C GLN A 291 -24.83 15.30 -0.25
N MET A 292 -25.22 15.96 0.85
CA MET A 292 -25.60 15.31 2.10
C MET A 292 -27.09 15.50 2.39
N THR A 293 -27.74 14.44 2.86
CA THR A 293 -29.13 14.47 3.36
C THR A 293 -29.16 13.97 4.80
N PHE A 294 -29.99 14.59 5.63
CA PHE A 294 -30.10 14.28 7.05
C PHE A 294 -31.49 13.73 7.35
N GLY A 295 -31.53 12.58 8.02
CA GLY A 295 -32.75 11.98 8.52
C GLY A 295 -33.24 12.60 9.82
N THR A 296 -34.14 11.90 10.50
CA THR A 296 -34.68 12.34 11.79
C THR A 296 -33.62 12.23 12.88
N THR A 297 -33.48 13.31 13.66
CA THR A 297 -32.63 13.34 14.85
C THR A 297 -33.39 12.77 16.04
N GLN A 298 -32.76 11.86 16.78
CA GLN A 298 -33.32 11.21 17.95
C GLN A 298 -32.30 11.20 19.09
N GLU A 299 -32.77 11.14 20.33
CA GLU A 299 -31.89 10.92 21.48
C GLU A 299 -31.18 9.54 21.33
N LEU A 300 -29.92 9.45 21.75
CA LEU A 300 -29.04 8.30 21.49
C LEU A 300 -29.63 6.96 21.93
N ALA A 301 -30.22 6.86 23.13
CA ALA A 301 -30.78 5.59 23.60
C ALA A 301 -31.96 5.14 22.73
N ILE A 302 -32.78 6.08 22.25
CA ILE A 302 -33.89 5.81 21.33
C ILE A 302 -33.35 5.37 19.97
N ALA A 303 -32.35 6.08 19.44
CA ALA A 303 -31.74 5.76 18.16
C ALA A 303 -31.10 4.37 18.17
N LEU A 304 -30.28 4.07 19.19
CA LEU A 304 -29.61 2.78 19.34
C LEU A 304 -30.64 1.65 19.47
N ALA A 305 -31.67 1.81 20.29
CA ALA A 305 -32.71 0.79 20.47
C ALA A 305 -33.42 0.45 19.15
N ALA A 306 -33.69 1.45 18.31
CA ALA A 306 -34.35 1.29 17.02
C ALA A 306 -33.41 0.89 15.86
N ASP A 307 -32.10 0.80 16.11
CA ASP A 307 -31.10 0.58 15.05
C ASP A 307 -31.05 -0.87 14.58
N THR A 308 -31.64 -1.14 13.40
CA THR A 308 -31.67 -2.46 12.79
C THR A 308 -30.34 -2.88 12.15
N THR A 309 -29.44 -1.92 11.85
CA THR A 309 -28.10 -2.24 11.36
C THR A 309 -27.32 -2.93 12.47
N VAL A 310 -27.39 -2.43 13.70
CA VAL A 310 -26.82 -3.09 14.89
C VAL A 310 -27.40 -4.50 15.06
N ASP A 311 -28.71 -4.67 14.91
CA ASP A 311 -29.36 -5.99 15.03
C ASP A 311 -28.89 -7.00 13.96
N THR A 312 -28.41 -6.51 12.82
CA THR A 312 -27.96 -7.35 11.69
C THR A 312 -26.49 -7.77 11.84
N PHE A 313 -25.64 -6.87 12.33
CA PHE A 313 -24.17 -7.02 12.26
C PHE A 313 -23.48 -7.15 13.62
N MET A 314 -24.17 -6.92 14.74
CA MET A 314 -23.62 -7.06 16.08
C MET A 314 -24.40 -8.09 16.91
N GLU A 315 -23.74 -8.66 17.92
CA GLU A 315 -24.42 -9.49 18.90
C GLU A 315 -25.45 -8.67 19.71
N ALA A 316 -26.61 -9.27 20.01
CA ALA A 316 -27.65 -8.63 20.80
C ALA A 316 -27.17 -8.24 22.22
N SER A 317 -26.25 -9.02 22.79
CA SER A 317 -25.56 -8.73 24.05
C SER A 317 -24.77 -7.42 23.98
N THR A 318 -24.07 -7.16 22.88
CA THR A 318 -23.30 -5.93 22.67
C THR A 318 -24.21 -4.71 22.62
N LYS A 319 -25.30 -4.77 21.84
CA LYS A 319 -26.31 -3.70 21.81
C LYS A 319 -26.91 -3.42 23.18
N ALA A 320 -27.27 -4.48 23.92
CA ALA A 320 -27.81 -4.36 25.26
C ALA A 320 -26.81 -3.75 26.25
N ALA A 321 -25.53 -4.12 26.17
CA ALA A 321 -24.48 -3.56 27.01
C ALA A 321 -24.25 -2.06 26.72
N MET A 322 -24.18 -1.66 25.45
CA MET A 322 -24.08 -0.25 25.05
C MET A 322 -25.26 0.57 25.58
N LEU A 323 -26.48 0.06 25.41
CA LEU A 323 -27.69 0.74 25.87
C LEU A 323 -27.72 0.87 27.40
N ALA A 324 -27.38 -0.21 28.13
CA ALA A 324 -27.31 -0.20 29.58
C ALA A 324 -26.23 0.76 30.11
N GLY A 325 -25.05 0.75 29.49
CA GLY A 325 -23.93 1.65 29.83
C GLY A 325 -24.30 3.12 29.66
N TYR A 326 -24.93 3.47 28.54
CA TYR A 326 -25.38 4.85 28.29
C TYR A 326 -26.53 5.27 29.21
N THR A 327 -27.60 4.47 29.30
CA THR A 327 -28.79 4.84 30.09
C THR A 327 -28.56 4.87 31.60
N GLY A 328 -27.63 4.05 32.10
CA GLY A 328 -27.18 4.08 33.50
C GLY A 328 -26.08 5.11 33.78
N GLY A 329 -25.50 5.72 32.74
CA GLY A 329 -24.37 6.63 32.84
C GLY A 329 -24.76 8.11 32.99
N ALA A 330 -23.77 8.95 33.31
CA ALA A 330 -23.96 10.39 33.48
C ALA A 330 -24.29 11.14 32.17
N LEU A 331 -24.06 10.52 31.02
CA LEU A 331 -24.31 11.10 29.69
C LEU A 331 -25.72 10.84 29.15
N ASN A 332 -26.55 10.10 29.89
CA ASN A 332 -27.92 9.79 29.46
C ASN A 332 -28.72 11.05 29.13
N GLY A 333 -29.35 11.09 27.95
CA GLY A 333 -30.15 12.22 27.49
C GLY A 333 -29.36 13.46 27.05
N THR A 334 -28.04 13.35 26.90
CA THR A 334 -27.19 14.50 26.51
C THR A 334 -26.79 14.48 25.03
N VAL A 335 -26.99 13.36 24.33
CA VAL A 335 -26.52 13.15 22.96
C VAL A 335 -27.66 12.78 22.02
N ASN A 336 -27.65 13.40 20.85
CA ASN A 336 -28.52 13.11 19.73
C ASN A 336 -27.77 12.31 18.66
N VAL A 337 -28.50 11.46 17.96
CA VAL A 337 -28.04 10.69 16.81
C VAL A 337 -28.91 10.99 15.60
N THR A 338 -28.26 11.20 14.46
CA THR A 338 -28.90 11.44 13.17
C THR A 338 -28.25 10.53 12.14
N LYS A 339 -29.04 9.67 11.51
CA LYS A 339 -28.60 8.96 10.30
C LYS A 339 -28.94 9.78 9.06
N GLY A 340 -28.16 9.64 8.01
CA GLY A 340 -28.38 10.32 6.73
C GLY A 340 -27.55 9.70 5.63
N ASN A 341 -27.50 10.32 4.46
CA ASN A 341 -26.72 9.82 3.33
C ASN A 341 -25.81 10.90 2.77
N VAL A 342 -24.64 10.49 2.31
CA VAL A 342 -23.74 11.29 1.48
C VAL A 342 -23.57 10.61 0.13
N LYS A 343 -23.70 11.38 -0.96
CA LYS A 343 -23.51 10.88 -2.32
C LYS A 343 -22.02 10.80 -2.65
N LEU A 344 -21.42 9.62 -2.67
CA LEU A 344 -19.98 9.45 -2.93
C LEU A 344 -19.72 8.77 -4.29
N PRO A 345 -18.78 9.28 -5.11
CA PRO A 345 -18.29 8.56 -6.28
C PRO A 345 -17.69 7.21 -5.89
N TYR A 346 -18.04 6.17 -6.64
CA TYR A 346 -17.60 4.82 -6.37
C TYR A 346 -16.94 4.23 -7.63
N TYR A 347 -15.73 3.72 -7.45
CA TYR A 347 -14.83 3.33 -8.53
C TYR A 347 -14.61 1.79 -8.59
N LEU A 348 -15.04 1.05 -7.55
CA LEU A 348 -15.09 -0.42 -7.57
C LEU A 348 -16.30 -0.92 -8.37
N GLU A 349 -16.18 -2.14 -8.88
CA GLU A 349 -17.31 -2.89 -9.40
C GLU A 349 -18.17 -3.47 -8.26
N THR A 350 -19.49 -3.56 -8.49
CA THR A 350 -20.44 -4.19 -7.54
C THR A 350 -21.21 -5.37 -8.16
N GLY A 351 -20.96 -5.64 -9.44
CA GLY A 351 -21.56 -6.76 -10.18
C GLY A 351 -21.22 -8.10 -9.53
N THR A 352 -22.11 -9.08 -9.65
CA THR A 352 -21.94 -10.41 -9.03
C THR A 352 -20.68 -11.14 -9.48
N THR A 353 -20.19 -10.84 -10.67
CA THR A 353 -19.05 -11.52 -11.29
C THR A 353 -17.76 -10.71 -11.21
N GLU A 354 -17.86 -9.38 -11.14
CA GLU A 354 -16.71 -8.48 -11.26
C GLU A 354 -16.22 -7.90 -9.93
N TRP A 355 -17.07 -7.84 -8.90
CA TRP A 355 -16.78 -7.14 -7.64
C TRP A 355 -15.48 -7.57 -6.95
N ASN A 356 -15.07 -8.84 -7.13
CA ASN A 356 -13.85 -9.40 -6.55
C ASN A 356 -12.78 -9.77 -7.60
N SER A 357 -12.99 -9.48 -8.88
CA SER A 357 -12.05 -9.86 -9.94
C SER A 357 -11.55 -8.68 -10.77
N GLN A 358 -12.30 -7.58 -10.82
CA GLN A 358 -11.98 -6.41 -11.61
C GLN A 358 -11.45 -5.28 -10.71
N PRO A 359 -10.14 -4.96 -10.78
CA PRO A 359 -9.60 -3.80 -10.08
C PRO A 359 -10.10 -2.49 -10.71
N PHE A 360 -9.72 -1.36 -10.10
CA PHE A 360 -9.94 -0.04 -10.68
C PHE A 360 -9.37 0.03 -12.10
N GLU A 361 -10.14 0.64 -12.97
CA GLU A 361 -9.73 1.01 -14.31
C GLU A 361 -9.53 2.52 -14.39
N SER A 362 -8.50 2.95 -15.12
CA SER A 362 -8.22 4.35 -15.39
C SER A 362 -9.27 4.96 -16.32
N GLY A 363 -9.72 6.16 -15.97
CA GLY A 363 -10.57 7.02 -16.78
C GLY A 363 -9.79 7.81 -17.85
N MET A 364 -8.47 7.63 -17.93
CA MET A 364 -7.61 8.28 -18.93
C MET A 364 -6.63 7.28 -19.56
N PRO A 365 -6.17 7.52 -20.81
CA PRO A 365 -5.11 6.70 -21.38
C PRO A 365 -3.77 6.99 -20.69
N SER A 366 -2.90 5.99 -20.58
CA SER A 366 -1.54 6.13 -20.05
C SER A 366 -0.74 7.18 -20.82
N LEU A 367 -0.16 8.14 -20.07
CA LEU A 367 0.72 9.17 -20.61
C LEU A 367 1.96 8.58 -21.29
N VAL A 368 2.46 7.43 -20.83
CA VAL A 368 3.61 6.72 -21.45
C VAL A 368 3.21 6.17 -22.82
N LYS A 369 2.03 5.55 -22.93
CA LYS A 369 1.49 5.06 -24.21
C LYS A 369 1.22 6.23 -25.18
N VAL A 370 0.66 7.33 -24.67
CA VAL A 370 0.43 8.56 -25.46
C VAL A 370 1.75 9.13 -25.99
N SER A 371 2.75 9.28 -25.12
CA SER A 371 4.07 9.80 -25.48
C SER A 371 4.77 8.89 -26.49
N SER A 372 4.67 7.58 -26.32
CA SER A 372 5.20 6.58 -27.25
C SER A 372 4.55 6.67 -28.63
N ALA A 373 3.23 6.88 -28.70
CA ALA A 373 2.52 7.07 -29.97
C ALA A 373 2.88 8.42 -30.65
N ILE A 374 3.16 9.48 -29.89
CA ILE A 374 3.67 10.75 -30.44
C ILE A 374 5.09 10.59 -30.99
N ALA A 375 5.92 9.75 -30.35
CA ALA A 375 7.29 9.48 -30.77
C ALA A 375 7.38 8.54 -31.98
N ASP A 376 6.38 7.68 -32.21
CA ASP A 376 6.36 6.78 -33.37
C ASP A 376 5.95 7.53 -34.66
N SER A 377 6.85 7.57 -35.64
CA SER A 377 6.63 8.25 -36.93
C SER A 377 5.36 7.80 -37.68
N ASN A 378 4.87 6.57 -37.47
CA ASN A 378 3.66 6.07 -38.11
C ASN A 378 2.38 6.51 -37.38
N GLU A 379 2.46 6.74 -36.07
CA GLU A 379 1.30 7.09 -35.23
C GLU A 379 1.21 8.58 -34.91
N LYS A 380 2.34 9.30 -34.97
CA LYS A 380 2.46 10.69 -34.56
C LYS A 380 1.37 11.61 -35.11
N ALA A 381 1.07 11.53 -36.41
CA ALA A 381 0.07 12.38 -37.04
C ALA A 381 -1.36 12.08 -36.54
N ASN A 382 -1.69 10.80 -36.38
CA ASN A 382 -2.98 10.35 -35.86
C ASN A 382 -3.17 10.74 -34.39
N MET A 383 -2.14 10.50 -33.56
CA MET A 383 -2.18 10.83 -32.14
C MET A 383 -2.25 12.34 -31.91
N ALA A 384 -1.42 13.12 -32.59
CA ALA A 384 -1.43 14.58 -32.49
C ALA A 384 -2.79 15.17 -32.88
N ALA A 385 -3.45 14.65 -33.94
CA ALA A 385 -4.77 15.11 -34.35
C ALA A 385 -5.84 14.86 -33.28
N GLN A 386 -5.82 13.69 -32.62
CA GLN A 386 -6.76 13.37 -31.53
C GLN A 386 -6.51 14.23 -30.28
N LEU A 387 -5.26 14.47 -29.91
CA LEU A 387 -4.94 15.29 -28.75
C LEU A 387 -5.29 16.77 -28.97
N VAL A 388 -5.02 17.31 -30.17
CA VAL A 388 -5.40 18.69 -30.52
C VAL A 388 -6.93 18.85 -30.55
N SER A 389 -7.69 17.84 -30.96
CA SER A 389 -9.16 17.90 -30.92
C SER A 389 -9.73 17.91 -29.50
N LEU A 390 -8.99 17.37 -28.52
CA LEU A 390 -9.25 17.51 -27.09
C LEU A 390 -8.79 18.87 -26.52
N GLY A 391 -8.20 19.73 -27.35
CA GLY A 391 -7.67 21.03 -26.93
C GLY A 391 -6.39 20.94 -26.10
N ILE A 392 -5.60 19.87 -26.28
CA ILE A 392 -4.34 19.65 -25.57
C ILE A 392 -3.18 20.37 -26.27
N ASP A 393 -2.41 21.12 -25.49
CA ASP A 393 -1.12 21.67 -25.92
C ASP A 393 -0.01 20.61 -25.79
N LEU A 394 0.38 20.04 -26.93
CA LEU A 394 1.39 18.97 -27.00
C LEU A 394 2.76 19.38 -26.43
N THR A 395 3.08 20.68 -26.41
CA THR A 395 4.37 21.16 -25.88
C THR A 395 4.41 21.13 -24.35
N LYS A 396 3.24 21.04 -23.71
CA LYS A 396 3.08 21.08 -22.26
C LYS A 396 2.61 19.78 -21.66
N LEU A 397 2.01 18.88 -22.45
CA LEU A 397 1.43 17.60 -21.99
C LEU A 397 2.36 16.78 -21.08
N ALA A 398 3.67 16.79 -21.33
CA ALA A 398 4.63 16.05 -20.51
C ALA A 398 4.86 16.65 -19.10
N THR A 399 4.53 17.92 -18.89
CA THR A 399 4.97 18.71 -17.71
C THR A 399 3.85 19.48 -17.01
N ASP A 400 2.71 19.68 -17.67
CA ASP A 400 1.60 20.49 -17.16
C ASP A 400 0.41 19.58 -16.77
N PRO A 401 0.10 19.45 -15.47
CA PRO A 401 -1.02 18.66 -15.00
C PRO A 401 -2.38 19.12 -15.56
N ALA A 402 -2.54 20.39 -15.91
CA ALA A 402 -3.80 20.88 -16.49
C ALA A 402 -4.01 20.34 -17.92
N GLU A 403 -2.93 20.13 -18.68
CA GLU A 403 -2.98 19.49 -19.99
C GLU A 403 -3.17 17.98 -19.87
N GLN A 404 -2.54 17.35 -18.88
CA GLN A 404 -2.74 15.92 -18.59
C GLN A 404 -4.18 15.62 -18.14
N LEU A 405 -4.80 16.50 -17.36
CA LEU A 405 -6.20 16.35 -16.91
C LEU A 405 -7.19 16.27 -18.08
N LYS A 406 -6.89 16.90 -19.22
CA LYS A 406 -7.74 16.83 -20.43
C LYS A 406 -7.78 15.43 -21.07
N LEU A 407 -6.86 14.54 -20.70
CA LEU A 407 -6.91 13.13 -21.10
C LEU A 407 -7.99 12.34 -20.36
N VAL A 408 -8.50 12.84 -19.22
CA VAL A 408 -9.60 12.21 -18.50
C VAL A 408 -10.85 12.21 -19.36
N GLY A 409 -11.39 11.01 -19.61
CA GLY A 409 -12.52 10.79 -20.49
C GLY A 409 -12.15 10.51 -21.96
N ALA A 410 -10.87 10.52 -22.31
CA ALA A 410 -10.42 10.25 -23.66
C ALA A 410 -10.39 8.74 -24.01
N ASN A 411 -10.80 8.44 -25.24
CA ASN A 411 -10.62 7.16 -25.91
C ASN A 411 -9.76 7.39 -27.14
N LEU A 412 -8.44 7.29 -26.97
CA LEU A 412 -7.48 7.47 -28.05
C LEU A 412 -7.30 6.14 -28.80
N THR A 413 -7.20 6.21 -30.12
CA THR A 413 -6.99 5.03 -30.97
C THR A 413 -5.70 5.15 -31.78
N LEU A 414 -5.10 4.02 -32.10
CA LEU A 414 -4.01 3.93 -33.07
C LEU A 414 -4.54 4.05 -34.50
N SER A 415 -3.66 4.27 -35.47
CA SER A 415 -4.01 4.42 -36.89
C SER A 415 -4.74 3.21 -37.49
N ASN A 416 -4.58 2.03 -36.87
CA ASN A 416 -5.28 0.80 -37.21
C ASN A 416 -6.69 0.68 -36.60
N GLY A 417 -7.14 1.66 -35.80
CA GLY A 417 -8.45 1.69 -35.16
C GLY A 417 -8.53 1.03 -33.78
N ASN A 418 -7.48 0.31 -33.35
CA ASN A 418 -7.44 -0.28 -32.01
C ASN A 418 -7.31 0.81 -30.94
N ALA A 419 -7.83 0.54 -29.74
CA ALA A 419 -7.58 1.41 -28.59
C ALA A 419 -6.09 1.49 -28.27
N LEU A 420 -5.61 2.69 -27.91
CA LEU A 420 -4.24 2.91 -27.48
C LEU A 420 -3.91 2.18 -26.17
N ASP A 421 -4.88 2.16 -25.26
CA ASP A 421 -4.74 1.66 -23.90
C ASP A 421 -6.00 0.89 -23.52
N THR A 422 -5.98 -0.42 -23.77
CA THR A 422 -7.14 -1.31 -23.52
C THR A 422 -7.21 -1.72 -22.06
N GLU A 423 -6.04 -1.86 -21.43
CA GLU A 423 -5.87 -2.41 -20.09
C GLU A 423 -6.29 -1.42 -19.01
N ARG A 424 -6.14 -0.11 -19.27
CA ARG A 424 -6.56 0.96 -18.36
C ARG A 424 -6.02 0.78 -16.94
N VAL A 425 -4.76 0.37 -16.80
CA VAL A 425 -4.13 0.15 -15.49
C VAL A 425 -3.94 1.48 -14.76
N ILE A 426 -4.28 1.52 -13.47
CA ILE A 426 -4.03 2.67 -12.59
C ILE A 426 -2.55 2.72 -12.21
N THR A 427 -1.86 3.76 -12.65
CA THR A 427 -0.45 4.07 -12.35
C THR A 427 -0.27 5.58 -12.21
N ARG A 428 0.94 6.08 -11.91
CA ARG A 428 1.25 7.51 -12.00
C ARG A 428 1.01 8.10 -13.39
N TYR A 429 0.99 7.26 -14.43
CA TYR A 429 0.81 7.67 -15.83
C TYR A 429 -0.66 7.69 -16.27
N ALA A 430 -1.55 7.05 -15.51
CA ALA A 430 -3.00 7.05 -15.71
C ALA A 430 -3.74 7.00 -14.35
N PRO A 431 -3.58 8.03 -13.49
CA PRO A 431 -3.88 7.88 -12.07
C PRO A 431 -5.36 8.10 -11.69
N VAL A 432 -6.17 8.65 -12.59
CA VAL A 432 -7.57 9.02 -12.31
C VAL A 432 -8.51 7.87 -12.67
N PRO A 433 -9.25 7.27 -11.72
CA PRO A 433 -10.10 6.10 -11.97
C PRO A 433 -11.43 6.44 -12.65
N GLN A 434 -12.02 5.44 -13.31
CA GLN A 434 -13.37 5.50 -13.87
C GLN A 434 -14.42 5.49 -12.77
N VAL A 435 -15.37 6.42 -12.79
CA VAL A 435 -16.53 6.37 -11.88
C VAL A 435 -17.52 5.31 -12.36
N LYS A 436 -17.74 4.28 -11.54
CA LYS A 436 -18.63 3.15 -11.84
C LYS A 436 -20.06 3.42 -11.39
N SER A 437 -20.21 4.11 -10.26
CA SER A 437 -21.52 4.54 -9.73
C SER A 437 -21.39 5.76 -8.81
N LEU A 438 -22.53 6.37 -8.49
CA LEU A 438 -22.65 7.37 -7.43
C LEU A 438 -23.50 6.78 -6.32
N GLN A 439 -22.89 6.48 -5.18
CA GLN A 439 -23.50 5.70 -4.10
C GLN A 439 -24.12 6.59 -3.03
N ASP A 440 -25.29 6.21 -2.53
CA ASP A 440 -25.85 6.75 -1.28
C ASP A 440 -25.18 6.05 -0.10
N VAL A 441 -24.11 6.64 0.43
CA VAL A 441 -23.40 6.10 1.58
C VAL A 441 -24.06 6.61 2.86
N GLU A 442 -24.59 5.68 3.67
CA GLU A 442 -25.18 6.04 4.96
C GLU A 442 -24.10 6.52 5.92
N PHE A 443 -24.33 7.67 6.56
CA PHE A 443 -23.56 8.13 7.70
C PHE A 443 -24.38 8.04 9.00
N ILE A 444 -23.67 7.91 10.11
CA ILE A 444 -24.20 8.13 11.46
C ILE A 444 -23.51 9.36 12.06
N LEU A 445 -24.30 10.29 12.61
CA LEU A 445 -23.82 11.53 13.20
C LEU A 445 -24.27 11.62 14.66
N PHE A 446 -23.32 11.92 15.55
CA PHE A 446 -23.53 12.17 16.97
C PHE A 446 -23.32 13.66 17.25
N THR A 447 -24.29 14.29 17.90
CA THR A 447 -24.24 15.72 18.28
C THR A 447 -24.78 15.92 19.69
N PRO A 448 -24.39 16.99 20.40
CA PRO A 448 -24.99 17.33 21.68
C PRO A 448 -26.50 17.63 21.52
N VAL A 449 -27.31 17.25 22.51
CA VAL A 449 -28.74 17.62 22.57
C VAL A 449 -28.90 19.13 22.68
N THR A 450 -28.06 19.76 23.50
CA THR A 450 -28.02 21.22 23.63
C THR A 450 -26.96 21.76 22.69
N THR A 451 -27.38 22.44 21.62
CA THR A 451 -26.46 23.09 20.67
C THR A 451 -25.48 24.00 21.42
N PRO A 452 -24.15 23.78 21.29
CA PRO A 452 -23.15 24.60 21.95
C PRO A 452 -23.20 26.06 21.51
N SER A 453 -22.77 26.96 22.41
CA SER A 453 -22.67 28.40 22.12
C SER A 453 -21.46 28.76 21.24
N THR A 454 -20.46 27.88 21.19
CA THR A 454 -19.30 27.95 20.30
C THR A 454 -19.52 27.02 19.11
N PRO A 455 -18.89 27.29 17.96
CA PRO A 455 -18.92 26.35 16.85
C PRO A 455 -18.42 24.96 17.26
N MET A 456 -19.08 23.91 16.74
CA MET A 456 -18.74 22.53 17.08
C MET A 456 -17.64 22.01 16.16
N PRO A 457 -16.47 21.59 16.69
CA PRO A 457 -15.53 20.80 15.91
C PRO A 457 -16.15 19.44 15.55
N ILE A 458 -15.62 18.80 14.51
CA ILE A 458 -16.10 17.48 14.06
C ILE A 458 -14.95 16.49 13.91
N VAL A 459 -15.21 15.26 14.34
CA VAL A 459 -14.34 14.09 14.17
C VAL A 459 -15.00 13.17 13.13
N ILE A 460 -14.25 12.83 12.08
CA ILE A 460 -14.59 11.74 11.16
C ILE A 460 -14.06 10.43 11.76
N TYR A 461 -14.96 9.49 12.04
CA TYR A 461 -14.64 8.16 12.54
C TYR A 461 -14.62 7.14 11.41
N GLN A 462 -13.57 6.32 11.38
CA GLN A 462 -13.44 5.18 10.48
C GLN A 462 -13.23 3.89 11.29
N HIS A 463 -14.12 2.91 11.07
CA HIS A 463 -14.17 1.66 11.83
C HIS A 463 -13.13 0.62 11.37
N GLY A 464 -12.88 -0.39 12.22
CA GLY A 464 -11.99 -1.53 11.91
C GLY A 464 -12.60 -2.59 10.97
N ILE A 465 -11.77 -3.55 10.55
CA ILE A 465 -12.19 -4.63 9.64
C ILE A 465 -13.27 -5.51 10.30
N THR A 466 -14.15 -6.09 9.49
CA THR A 466 -15.31 -6.91 9.92
C THR A 466 -16.30 -6.18 10.85
N SER A 467 -16.17 -4.86 10.99
CA SER A 467 -16.99 -4.03 11.87
C SER A 467 -17.85 -3.02 11.09
N LEU A 468 -18.39 -2.00 11.78
CA LEU A 468 -19.32 -1.02 11.20
C LEU A 468 -19.26 0.33 11.91
N LYS A 469 -19.75 1.38 11.24
CA LYS A 469 -19.79 2.77 11.75
C LYS A 469 -20.55 2.91 13.07
N GLU A 470 -21.55 2.05 13.32
CA GLU A 470 -22.34 2.03 14.56
C GLU A 470 -21.51 1.69 15.82
N ASN A 471 -20.28 1.19 15.69
CA ASN A 471 -19.36 1.12 16.85
C ASN A 471 -19.16 2.48 17.54
N ALA A 472 -19.39 3.58 16.82
CA ALA A 472 -19.36 4.92 17.38
C ALA A 472 -20.32 5.11 18.57
N TYR A 473 -21.41 4.34 18.70
CA TYR A 473 -22.27 4.39 19.89
C TYR A 473 -21.50 4.15 21.20
N ALA A 474 -20.36 3.46 21.16
CA ALA A 474 -19.59 3.10 22.35
C ALA A 474 -18.77 4.26 22.93
N PHE A 475 -18.38 5.24 22.12
CA PHE A 475 -17.43 6.28 22.51
C PHE A 475 -17.88 7.69 22.13
N ALA A 476 -18.67 7.84 21.05
CA ALA A 476 -19.01 9.16 20.51
C ALA A 476 -19.79 10.03 21.49
N ALA A 477 -20.50 9.42 22.45
CA ALA A 477 -21.18 10.16 23.50
C ALA A 477 -20.22 10.96 24.37
N ASN A 478 -19.01 10.45 24.64
CA ASN A 478 -17.99 11.13 25.44
C ASN A 478 -17.53 12.43 24.74
N LEU A 479 -17.37 12.40 23.42
CA LEU A 479 -16.99 13.55 22.59
C LEU A 479 -18.14 14.53 22.40
N ALA A 480 -19.34 14.03 22.06
CA ALA A 480 -20.52 14.85 21.85
C ALA A 480 -20.94 15.60 23.13
N ALA A 481 -20.75 15.01 24.31
CA ALA A 481 -20.99 15.70 25.58
C ALA A 481 -20.07 16.91 25.80
N GLN A 482 -18.90 16.95 25.14
CA GLN A 482 -17.97 18.09 25.17
C GLN A 482 -18.18 19.08 24.01
N GLY A 483 -19.25 18.94 23.24
CA GLY A 483 -19.51 19.83 22.10
C GLY A 483 -18.79 19.44 20.81
N ILE A 484 -18.21 18.24 20.75
CA ILE A 484 -17.49 17.72 19.57
C ILE A 484 -18.40 16.76 18.80
N ALA A 485 -18.75 17.08 17.56
CA ALA A 485 -19.55 16.20 16.73
C ALA A 485 -18.72 14.99 16.24
N VAL A 486 -19.35 13.83 16.06
CA VAL A 486 -18.70 12.63 15.50
C VAL A 486 -19.53 12.11 14.34
N ILE A 487 -18.93 11.94 13.18
CA ILE A 487 -19.57 11.38 11.98
C ILE A 487 -18.80 10.17 11.48
N GLY A 488 -19.49 9.09 11.13
CA GLY A 488 -18.85 7.89 10.58
C GLY A 488 -19.63 7.30 9.40
N ILE A 489 -18.91 6.62 8.51
CA ILE A 489 -19.43 5.89 7.35
C ILE A 489 -18.86 4.46 7.32
N ASP A 490 -19.57 3.55 6.66
CA ASP A 490 -19.07 2.19 6.44
C ASP A 490 -18.06 2.16 5.28
N MET A 491 -17.03 1.32 5.39
CA MET A 491 -16.13 0.98 4.29
C MET A 491 -16.85 0.12 3.22
N PRO A 492 -16.30 -0.01 2.00
CA PRO A 492 -16.79 -0.99 1.03
C PRO A 492 -16.93 -2.37 1.68
N LEU A 493 -18.01 -3.08 1.34
CA LEU A 493 -18.33 -4.43 1.83
C LEU A 493 -18.65 -4.52 3.34
N HIS A 494 -18.62 -3.43 4.10
CA HIS A 494 -18.91 -3.42 5.52
C HIS A 494 -20.28 -2.81 5.82
N GLY A 495 -20.90 -3.24 6.91
CA GLY A 495 -22.17 -2.73 7.42
C GLY A 495 -23.21 -2.56 6.31
N THR A 496 -23.74 -1.35 6.20
CA THR A 496 -24.76 -0.98 5.20
C THR A 496 -24.26 -0.98 3.75
N ARG A 497 -22.96 -1.16 3.51
CA ARG A 497 -22.33 -1.27 2.19
C ARG A 497 -21.92 -2.71 1.83
N SER A 498 -22.36 -3.69 2.61
CA SER A 498 -22.34 -5.09 2.18
C SER A 498 -23.14 -5.25 0.87
N LEU A 499 -22.62 -6.00 -0.10
CA LEU A 499 -23.29 -6.19 -1.40
C LEU A 499 -24.43 -7.22 -1.32
N ASP A 500 -24.38 -8.12 -0.33
CA ASP A 500 -25.43 -9.08 -0.03
C ASP A 500 -25.87 -9.02 1.44
N LYS A 501 -27.07 -9.55 1.71
CA LYS A 501 -27.52 -9.81 3.08
C LYS A 501 -26.69 -10.91 3.72
N ILE A 502 -26.32 -10.73 4.98
CA ILE A 502 -25.74 -11.78 5.82
C ILE A 502 -26.69 -12.99 5.89
N PRO A 503 -26.18 -14.23 5.82
CA PRO A 503 -24.77 -14.64 5.97
C PRO A 503 -23.97 -14.78 4.66
N ASN A 504 -24.38 -14.13 3.56
CA ASN A 504 -23.69 -14.29 2.28
C ASN A 504 -22.28 -13.70 2.26
N GLU A 505 -21.44 -14.22 1.35
CA GLU A 505 -19.99 -13.98 1.32
C GLU A 505 -19.57 -12.59 0.80
N ARG A 506 -20.45 -11.84 0.13
CA ARG A 506 -20.13 -10.47 -0.36
C ARG A 506 -20.31 -9.40 0.71
N SER A 507 -19.81 -9.70 1.92
CA SER A 507 -19.82 -8.85 3.11
C SER A 507 -18.58 -9.16 3.94
N ALA A 508 -17.81 -8.13 4.28
CA ALA A 508 -16.64 -8.23 5.15
C ALA A 508 -17.02 -8.56 6.60
N ASN A 509 -18.25 -8.26 7.03
CA ASN A 509 -18.76 -8.67 8.35
C ASN A 509 -19.07 -10.17 8.42
N ALA A 510 -19.41 -10.80 7.29
CA ALA A 510 -19.64 -12.25 7.22
C ALA A 510 -18.36 -13.03 6.87
N ASN A 511 -17.54 -12.47 5.97
CA ASN A 511 -16.31 -13.08 5.49
C ASN A 511 -15.22 -12.01 5.32
N LEU A 512 -14.22 -12.03 6.20
CA LEU A 512 -13.03 -11.18 6.15
C LEU A 512 -12.38 -11.16 4.75
N LEU A 513 -12.34 -12.31 4.07
CA LEU A 513 -11.70 -12.46 2.77
C LEU A 513 -12.42 -11.74 1.64
N ALA A 514 -13.68 -11.30 1.83
CA ALA A 514 -14.38 -10.47 0.85
C ALA A 514 -13.66 -9.13 0.65
N TYR A 515 -13.13 -8.55 1.73
CA TYR A 515 -12.39 -7.28 1.67
C TYR A 515 -10.91 -7.50 1.38
N LEU A 516 -10.28 -8.50 2.04
CA LEU A 516 -8.85 -8.79 1.84
C LEU A 516 -8.53 -9.40 0.48
N ASN A 517 -9.49 -10.08 -0.15
CA ASN A 517 -9.43 -10.68 -1.47
C ASN A 517 -8.06 -11.30 -1.83
N LEU A 518 -7.66 -12.33 -1.08
CA LEU A 518 -6.36 -13.00 -1.26
C LEU A 518 -6.18 -13.61 -2.65
N THR A 519 -7.28 -13.84 -3.37
CA THR A 519 -7.29 -14.36 -4.73
C THR A 519 -7.05 -13.28 -5.78
N ASN A 520 -7.31 -12.00 -5.51
CA ASN A 520 -7.07 -10.91 -6.45
C ASN A 520 -6.53 -9.67 -5.71
N LEU A 521 -5.21 -9.64 -5.56
CA LEU A 521 -4.49 -8.60 -4.82
C LEU A 521 -4.73 -7.17 -5.34
N PRO A 522 -4.87 -6.93 -6.67
CA PRO A 522 -5.22 -5.61 -7.18
C PRO A 522 -6.59 -5.13 -6.68
N VAL A 523 -7.59 -6.01 -6.55
CA VAL A 523 -8.88 -5.66 -5.95
C VAL A 523 -8.76 -5.45 -4.44
N ALA A 524 -7.95 -6.25 -3.74
CA ALA A 524 -7.67 -6.04 -2.31
C ALA A 524 -7.12 -4.62 -2.03
N ARG A 525 -6.11 -4.23 -2.82
CA ARG A 525 -5.54 -2.88 -2.83
C ARG A 525 -6.61 -1.82 -3.11
N ASP A 526 -7.51 -2.08 -4.06
CA ASP A 526 -8.52 -1.11 -4.48
C ASP A 526 -9.70 -1.00 -3.51
N ASN A 527 -9.97 -2.03 -2.71
CA ASN A 527 -10.87 -1.95 -1.56
C ASN A 527 -10.36 -0.93 -0.53
N VAL A 528 -9.06 -0.98 -0.21
CA VAL A 528 -8.42 0.02 0.66
C VAL A 528 -8.39 1.39 0.00
N ARG A 529 -8.04 1.46 -1.29
CA ARG A 529 -8.04 2.72 -2.06
C ARG A 529 -9.41 3.39 -2.05
N GLN A 530 -10.49 2.66 -2.32
CA GLN A 530 -11.86 3.20 -2.26
C GLN A 530 -12.21 3.68 -0.86
N SER A 531 -11.79 2.95 0.18
CA SER A 531 -12.01 3.36 1.58
C SER A 531 -11.33 4.69 1.89
N VAL A 532 -10.10 4.91 1.40
CA VAL A 532 -9.41 6.20 1.49
C VAL A 532 -10.17 7.29 0.74
N MET A 533 -10.61 7.01 -0.50
CA MET A 533 -11.39 7.97 -1.30
C MET A 533 -12.72 8.33 -0.64
N ASP A 534 -13.35 7.41 0.08
CA ASP A 534 -14.62 7.65 0.79
C ASP A 534 -14.42 8.59 1.99
N VAL A 535 -13.32 8.43 2.75
CA VAL A 535 -12.94 9.37 3.83
C VAL A 535 -12.70 10.78 3.25
N LEU A 536 -11.92 10.87 2.16
CA LEU A 536 -11.67 12.12 1.45
C LEU A 536 -12.96 12.72 0.87
N GLY A 537 -13.85 11.88 0.35
CA GLY A 537 -15.15 12.29 -0.20
C GLY A 537 -16.11 12.81 0.86
N LEU A 538 -16.17 12.17 2.03
CA LEU A 538 -16.93 12.68 3.18
C LEU A 538 -16.37 14.03 3.65
N ARG A 539 -15.05 14.17 3.66
CA ARG A 539 -14.37 15.42 4.01
C ARG A 539 -14.72 16.57 3.05
N VAL A 540 -14.76 16.30 1.74
CA VAL A 540 -15.25 17.24 0.72
C VAL A 540 -16.72 17.56 0.93
N ALA A 541 -17.56 16.55 1.15
CA ALA A 541 -18.99 16.74 1.35
C ALA A 541 -19.29 17.69 2.51
N LEU A 542 -18.59 17.55 3.64
CA LEU A 542 -18.71 18.49 4.77
C LEU A 542 -18.41 19.94 4.35
N SER A 543 -17.28 20.17 3.67
CA SER A 543 -16.89 21.51 3.20
C SER A 543 -17.87 22.09 2.19
N SER A 544 -18.24 21.31 1.17
CA SER A 544 -19.08 21.76 0.07
C SER A 544 -20.50 22.05 0.53
N ASN A 545 -21.09 21.22 1.41
CA ASN A 545 -22.44 21.46 1.94
C ASN A 545 -22.46 22.65 2.90
N GLN A 546 -21.42 22.83 3.72
CA GLN A 546 -21.29 24.02 4.58
C GLN A 546 -21.19 25.30 3.74
N GLY A 547 -20.33 25.32 2.72
CA GLY A 547 -20.15 26.49 1.83
C GLY A 547 -21.42 26.86 1.05
N GLN A 548 -22.30 25.89 0.80
CA GLN A 548 -23.62 26.09 0.19
C GLN A 548 -24.73 26.47 1.19
N GLY A 549 -24.43 26.54 2.49
CA GLY A 549 -25.40 26.83 3.54
C GLY A 549 -26.39 25.69 3.83
N ALA A 550 -26.11 24.48 3.33
CA ALA A 550 -27.02 23.33 3.40
C ALA A 550 -27.24 22.81 4.84
N PHE A 551 -26.37 23.19 5.78
CA PHE A 551 -26.47 22.75 7.17
C PHE A 551 -27.42 23.58 8.05
N THR A 552 -27.95 24.71 7.57
CA THR A 552 -28.76 25.67 8.37
C THR A 552 -29.91 25.03 9.16
N SER A 553 -30.55 24.00 8.59
CA SER A 553 -31.71 23.30 9.21
C SER A 553 -31.37 21.87 9.62
N THR A 554 -30.09 21.59 9.88
CA THR A 554 -29.56 20.26 10.20
C THR A 554 -28.86 20.27 11.56
N PRO A 555 -28.55 19.11 12.14
CA PRO A 555 -27.74 19.04 13.36
C PRO A 555 -26.34 19.66 13.24
N LEU A 556 -25.84 19.90 12.03
CA LEU A 556 -24.55 20.55 11.77
C LEU A 556 -24.66 22.07 11.58
N ALA A 557 -25.78 22.70 11.91
CA ALA A 557 -26.00 24.14 11.69
C ALA A 557 -24.94 25.05 12.35
N THR A 558 -24.35 24.60 13.45
CA THR A 558 -23.31 25.34 14.20
C THR A 558 -21.94 24.68 14.15
N ILE A 559 -21.68 23.79 13.17
CA ILE A 559 -20.35 23.21 12.99
C ILE A 559 -19.31 24.29 12.67
N ASP A 560 -18.08 24.07 13.12
CA ASP A 560 -16.91 24.87 12.77
C ASP A 560 -16.77 25.07 11.26
N ASN A 561 -16.20 26.20 10.83
CA ASN A 561 -15.88 26.38 9.42
C ASN A 561 -14.81 25.37 9.01
N THR A 562 -15.25 24.31 8.34
CA THR A 562 -14.46 23.14 7.98
C THR A 562 -13.33 23.46 7.00
N THR A 563 -13.29 24.65 6.38
CA THR A 563 -12.17 25.08 5.51
C THR A 563 -11.08 25.88 6.24
N THR A 564 -11.27 26.15 7.54
CA THR A 564 -10.32 26.91 8.36
C THR A 564 -10.03 26.21 9.68
N ASN A 565 -11.06 25.68 10.33
CA ASN A 565 -11.00 24.75 11.46
C ASN A 565 -11.29 23.36 10.90
N HIS A 566 -10.26 22.76 10.30
CA HIS A 566 -10.41 21.49 9.60
C HIS A 566 -10.93 20.37 10.52
N PRO A 567 -11.81 19.47 10.03
CA PRO A 567 -12.17 18.21 10.69
C PRO A 567 -10.95 17.42 11.20
N ARG A 568 -11.20 16.59 12.20
CA ARG A 568 -10.24 15.66 12.80
C ARG A 568 -10.58 14.23 12.38
N LEU A 569 -9.64 13.30 12.47
CA LEU A 569 -9.89 11.89 12.13
C LEU A 569 -9.66 10.97 13.35
N PHE A 570 -10.58 10.03 13.58
CA PHE A 570 -10.36 8.90 14.48
C PHE A 570 -10.43 7.59 13.69
N GLY A 571 -9.32 6.87 13.59
CA GLY A 571 -9.25 5.56 12.95
C GLY A 571 -8.93 4.47 13.96
N HIS A 572 -9.69 3.38 13.94
CA HIS A 572 -9.39 2.18 14.74
C HIS A 572 -9.06 0.99 13.83
N SER A 573 -8.00 0.25 14.12
CA SER A 573 -7.63 -0.96 13.37
C SER A 573 -7.45 -0.66 11.87
N LEU A 574 -8.19 -1.32 10.97
CA LEU A 574 -8.26 -1.00 9.53
C LEU A 574 -8.63 0.47 9.27
N GLY A 575 -9.44 1.09 10.11
CA GLY A 575 -9.75 2.52 10.03
C GLY A 575 -8.55 3.42 10.30
N GLY A 576 -7.57 2.96 11.07
CA GLY A 576 -6.26 3.61 11.21
C GLY A 576 -5.37 3.41 9.99
N ILE A 577 -5.37 2.21 9.38
CA ILE A 577 -4.64 1.90 8.14
C ILE A 577 -5.13 2.83 7.01
N VAL A 578 -6.46 2.88 6.81
CA VAL A 578 -7.09 3.79 5.85
C VAL A 578 -6.88 5.25 6.26
N GLY A 579 -6.96 5.55 7.56
CA GLY A 579 -6.85 6.89 8.11
C GLY A 579 -5.50 7.55 7.87
N VAL A 580 -4.39 6.84 8.14
CA VAL A 580 -3.02 7.37 7.94
C VAL A 580 -2.80 7.69 6.46
N THR A 581 -3.16 6.79 5.55
CA THR A 581 -3.08 7.01 4.10
C THR A 581 -3.97 8.19 3.66
N ALA A 582 -5.19 8.30 4.19
CA ALA A 582 -6.08 9.42 3.89
C ALA A 582 -5.50 10.76 4.37
N LEU A 583 -4.92 10.83 5.56
CA LEU A 583 -4.34 12.04 6.13
C LEU A 583 -3.10 12.50 5.37
N ALA A 584 -2.22 11.57 4.99
CA ALA A 584 -1.05 11.85 4.17
C ALA A 584 -1.46 12.55 2.87
N GLN A 585 -2.43 11.98 2.15
CA GLN A 585 -2.88 12.54 0.86
C GLN A 585 -3.80 13.76 1.00
N ALA A 586 -4.60 13.85 2.07
CA ALA A 586 -5.45 15.00 2.37
C ALA A 586 -4.65 16.27 2.62
N ASN A 587 -3.55 16.17 3.36
CA ASN A 587 -2.73 17.32 3.75
C ASN A 587 -1.57 17.61 2.77
N LYS A 588 -1.28 16.70 1.85
CA LYS A 588 -0.38 16.95 0.71
C LYS A 588 -0.97 17.99 -0.24
N THR A 589 -0.27 19.11 -0.40
CA THR A 589 -0.76 20.25 -1.20
C THR A 589 -0.89 19.91 -2.68
N ILE A 590 -1.99 20.33 -3.31
CA ILE A 590 -2.17 20.33 -4.76
C ILE A 590 -1.78 21.67 -5.41
N ASN A 591 -1.12 22.57 -4.65
CA ASN A 591 -0.81 23.95 -5.04
C ASN A 591 -2.04 24.79 -5.40
N ASP A 592 -3.19 24.47 -4.81
CA ASP A 592 -4.44 25.24 -4.89
C ASP A 592 -5.00 25.39 -3.46
N PRO A 593 -4.84 26.56 -2.81
CA PRO A 593 -5.26 26.74 -1.42
C PRO A 593 -6.75 26.46 -1.18
N ALA A 594 -7.63 26.74 -2.15
CA ALA A 594 -9.05 26.46 -2.00
C ALA A 594 -9.34 24.96 -2.07
N GLY A 595 -8.70 24.27 -3.02
CA GLY A 595 -8.73 22.81 -3.13
C GLY A 595 -8.08 22.11 -1.93
N ASP A 596 -6.98 22.64 -1.39
CA ASP A 596 -6.33 22.10 -0.19
C ASP A 596 -7.24 22.22 1.04
N ALA A 597 -7.88 23.37 1.23
CA ALA A 597 -8.72 23.66 2.40
C ALA A 597 -9.96 22.75 2.51
N ILE A 598 -10.52 22.26 1.39
CA ILE A 598 -11.68 21.36 1.45
C ILE A 598 -11.33 19.93 1.86
N TYR A 599 -10.05 19.54 1.76
CA TYR A 599 -9.55 18.20 2.09
C TYR A 599 -8.78 18.14 3.40
N ALA A 600 -8.11 19.21 3.80
CA ALA A 600 -7.19 19.17 4.94
C ALA A 600 -7.88 18.72 6.24
N PHE A 601 -7.11 18.02 7.09
CA PHE A 601 -7.43 17.64 8.46
C PHE A 601 -6.54 18.38 9.46
N SER A 602 -7.06 18.62 10.67
CA SER A 602 -6.31 19.34 11.73
C SER A 602 -5.61 18.44 12.74
N SER A 603 -6.03 17.18 12.90
CA SER A 603 -5.38 16.19 13.77
C SER A 603 -5.93 14.78 13.53
N SER A 604 -5.28 13.79 14.15
CA SER A 604 -5.80 12.42 14.16
C SER A 604 -5.52 11.63 15.42
N VAL A 605 -6.45 10.72 15.77
CA VAL A 605 -6.18 9.59 16.65
C VAL A 605 -6.17 8.29 15.84
N ILE A 606 -5.14 7.47 16.04
CA ILE A 606 -4.96 6.17 15.38
C ILE A 606 -4.84 5.08 16.47
N ALA A 607 -5.87 4.27 16.65
CA ALA A 607 -5.90 3.24 17.70
C ALA A 607 -5.68 1.84 17.14
N ASN A 608 -4.73 1.10 17.75
CA ASN A 608 -4.46 -0.32 17.48
C ASN A 608 -4.35 -0.61 15.98
N SER A 609 -3.51 0.17 15.29
CA SER A 609 -3.32 0.11 13.84
C SER A 609 -1.83 -0.02 13.51
N GLY A 610 -1.49 -0.34 12.27
CA GLY A 610 -0.12 -0.64 11.88
C GLY A 610 0.10 -0.53 10.37
N GLY A 611 1.33 -0.75 9.93
CA GLY A 611 1.69 -0.72 8.51
C GLY A 611 2.27 -2.03 8.01
N GLN A 612 2.66 -2.03 6.73
CA GLN A 612 3.08 -3.21 5.98
C GLN A 612 2.02 -4.32 6.02
N ILE A 613 0.84 -3.98 5.50
CA ILE A 613 -0.44 -4.71 5.61
C ILE A 613 -0.29 -6.21 5.40
N SER A 614 0.45 -6.65 4.38
CA SER A 614 0.61 -8.09 4.10
C SER A 614 1.33 -8.81 5.23
N ASN A 615 2.52 -8.33 5.60
CA ASN A 615 3.32 -8.94 6.66
C ASN A 615 2.66 -8.80 8.04
N LEU A 616 1.93 -7.71 8.27
CA LEU A 616 1.09 -7.51 9.44
C LEU A 616 -0.01 -8.58 9.52
N LEU A 617 -0.75 -8.82 8.44
CA LEU A 617 -1.81 -9.83 8.40
C LEU A 617 -1.26 -11.25 8.57
N LEU A 618 -0.11 -11.55 7.96
CA LEU A 618 0.57 -12.83 8.11
C LEU A 618 1.11 -13.05 9.53
N GLY A 619 1.54 -11.99 10.20
CA GLY A 619 2.06 -12.00 11.57
C GLY A 619 0.99 -11.87 12.66
N SER A 620 -0.28 -11.68 12.29
CA SER A 620 -1.41 -11.53 13.22
C SER A 620 -1.81 -12.86 13.85
N ASP A 621 -2.05 -12.90 15.16
CA ASP A 621 -2.57 -14.10 15.82
C ASP A 621 -4.06 -14.33 15.47
N SER A 622 -4.85 -13.25 15.38
CA SER A 622 -6.29 -13.30 15.03
C SER A 622 -6.53 -13.67 13.56
N PHE A 623 -5.69 -13.17 12.64
CA PHE A 623 -5.93 -13.31 11.19
C PHE A 623 -4.92 -14.20 10.47
N GLY A 624 -3.70 -14.35 10.99
CA GLY A 624 -2.61 -15.06 10.33
C GLY A 624 -2.97 -16.51 9.99
N GLY A 625 -3.57 -17.24 10.93
CA GLY A 625 -4.02 -18.62 10.66
C GLY A 625 -5.01 -18.72 9.48
N THR A 626 -5.95 -17.78 9.36
CA THR A 626 -6.91 -17.72 8.24
C THR A 626 -6.21 -17.39 6.93
N VAL A 627 -5.34 -16.37 6.92
CA VAL A 627 -4.62 -15.94 5.71
C VAL A 627 -3.66 -17.03 5.23
N ILE A 628 -2.82 -17.56 6.13
CA ILE A 628 -1.84 -18.60 5.84
C ILE A 628 -2.53 -19.87 5.35
N HIS A 629 -3.63 -20.29 5.97
CA HIS A 629 -4.38 -21.46 5.52
C HIS A 629 -4.85 -21.31 4.07
N ASN A 630 -5.45 -20.17 3.71
CA ASN A 630 -5.98 -19.95 2.36
C ASN A 630 -4.86 -19.80 1.31
N VAL A 631 -3.76 -19.14 1.66
CA VAL A 631 -2.57 -19.05 0.79
C VAL A 631 -1.98 -20.44 0.57
N ALA A 632 -1.84 -21.25 1.63
CA ALA A 632 -1.30 -22.60 1.54
C ALA A 632 -2.20 -23.56 0.75
N LEU A 633 -3.53 -23.45 0.88
CA LEU A 633 -4.48 -24.21 0.07
C LEU A 633 -4.30 -23.98 -1.43
N GLY A 634 -4.12 -22.72 -1.84
CA GLY A 634 -3.93 -22.36 -3.24
C GLY A 634 -2.51 -22.61 -3.76
N GLY A 635 -1.51 -22.55 -2.88
CA GLY A 635 -0.10 -22.54 -3.27
C GLY A 635 0.68 -23.83 -3.01
N LEU A 636 0.17 -24.77 -2.20
CA LEU A 636 0.88 -26.02 -1.86
C LEU A 636 -0.01 -27.25 -2.00
N VAL A 637 0.36 -28.12 -2.94
CA VAL A 637 -0.31 -29.43 -3.13
C VAL A 637 -0.23 -30.31 -1.88
N SER A 638 0.91 -30.28 -1.17
CA SER A 638 1.08 -31.03 0.08
C SER A 638 0.14 -30.54 1.17
N TYR A 639 -0.07 -29.23 1.28
CA TYR A 639 -1.00 -28.64 2.23
C TYR A 639 -2.46 -28.93 1.86
N ALA A 640 -2.85 -28.80 0.58
CA ALA A 640 -4.18 -29.15 0.13
C ALA A 640 -4.53 -30.63 0.40
N ALA A 641 -3.58 -31.54 0.20
CA ALA A 641 -3.72 -32.95 0.57
C ALA A 641 -3.83 -33.13 2.09
N HIS A 642 -3.02 -32.43 2.88
CA HIS A 642 -3.09 -32.46 4.34
C HIS A 642 -4.44 -31.95 4.87
N ASN A 643 -4.95 -30.84 4.32
CA ASN A 643 -6.25 -30.28 4.70
C ASN A 643 -7.38 -31.30 4.50
N THR A 644 -7.45 -31.93 3.33
CA THR A 644 -8.52 -32.88 2.99
C THR A 644 -8.42 -34.22 3.74
N THR A 645 -7.21 -34.65 4.11
CA THR A 645 -7.00 -35.98 4.74
C THR A 645 -6.89 -35.93 6.26
N ILE A 646 -6.46 -34.81 6.84
CA ILE A 646 -6.23 -34.63 8.28
C ILE A 646 -7.15 -33.55 8.84
N CYS A 647 -7.11 -32.33 8.31
CA CYS A 647 -7.79 -31.20 8.94
C CYS A 647 -9.31 -31.29 8.87
N GLU A 648 -9.88 -31.51 7.68
CA GLU A 648 -11.33 -31.61 7.48
C GLU A 648 -11.94 -32.79 8.26
N PRO A 649 -11.39 -34.03 8.21
CA PRO A 649 -11.93 -35.15 8.99
C PRO A 649 -11.88 -34.93 10.51
N ASN A 650 -10.90 -34.16 11.01
CA ASN A 650 -10.78 -33.84 12.43
C ASN A 650 -11.48 -32.53 12.83
N SER A 651 -12.15 -31.84 11.89
CA SER A 651 -12.80 -30.54 12.12
C SER A 651 -11.87 -29.50 12.73
N TYR A 652 -10.61 -29.49 12.28
CA TYR A 652 -9.63 -28.48 12.70
C TYR A 652 -10.08 -27.09 12.24
N THR A 653 -9.85 -26.07 13.08
CA THR A 653 -9.88 -24.69 12.62
C THR A 653 -8.76 -24.43 11.62
N MET A 654 -8.84 -23.32 10.87
CA MET A 654 -7.80 -22.95 9.91
C MET A 654 -6.42 -22.85 10.58
N THR A 655 -6.34 -22.22 11.75
CA THR A 655 -5.11 -22.14 12.56
C THR A 655 -4.62 -23.52 13.00
N GLN A 656 -5.51 -24.37 13.52
CA GLN A 656 -5.13 -25.74 13.94
C GLN A 656 -4.57 -26.57 12.78
N CYS A 657 -5.11 -26.38 11.56
CA CYS A 657 -4.61 -27.06 10.37
C CYS A 657 -3.20 -26.60 9.99
N VAL A 658 -2.93 -25.29 10.08
CA VAL A 658 -1.58 -24.75 9.87
C VAL A 658 -0.62 -25.31 10.92
N ASP A 659 -1.01 -25.26 12.20
CA ASP A 659 -0.18 -25.72 13.31
C ASP A 659 0.18 -27.21 13.19
N ASP A 660 -0.76 -28.07 12.80
CA ASP A 660 -0.53 -29.50 12.59
C ASP A 660 0.42 -29.76 11.42
N PHE A 661 0.24 -29.03 10.30
CA PHE A 661 1.07 -29.18 9.11
C PHE A 661 2.54 -28.86 9.36
N ILE A 662 2.83 -27.83 10.17
CA ILE A 662 4.19 -27.33 10.42
C ILE A 662 4.94 -28.11 11.51
N LEU A 663 4.32 -29.11 12.13
CA LEU A 663 5.02 -30.07 13.00
C LEU A 663 6.09 -30.85 12.23
N ASP A 664 5.89 -31.05 10.94
CA ASP A 664 6.91 -31.58 10.02
C ASP A 664 7.80 -30.43 9.51
N SER A 665 9.12 -30.59 9.69
CA SER A 665 10.09 -29.54 9.34
C SER A 665 10.19 -29.26 7.84
N ALA A 666 9.95 -30.26 6.98
CA ALA A 666 9.99 -30.08 5.52
C ALA A 666 8.72 -29.37 5.02
N ASN A 667 7.57 -29.69 5.60
CA ASN A 667 6.32 -28.97 5.40
C ASN A 667 6.44 -27.51 5.85
N LYS A 668 7.01 -27.28 7.04
CA LYS A 668 7.28 -25.93 7.55
C LYS A 668 8.16 -25.13 6.58
N ALA A 669 9.28 -25.70 6.12
CA ALA A 669 10.17 -25.02 5.17
C ALA A 669 9.47 -24.71 3.83
N SER A 670 8.65 -25.64 3.33
CA SER A 670 7.86 -25.44 2.10
C SER A 670 6.84 -24.32 2.26
N LEU A 671 6.18 -24.24 3.42
CA LEU A 671 5.24 -23.18 3.75
C LEU A 671 5.94 -21.83 3.88
N GLN A 672 7.06 -21.75 4.58
CA GLN A 672 7.86 -20.52 4.70
C GLN A 672 8.28 -19.99 3.32
N ALA A 673 8.74 -20.87 2.41
CA ALA A 673 9.11 -20.47 1.06
C ALA A 673 7.92 -19.94 0.24
N LEU A 674 6.73 -20.53 0.39
CA LEU A 674 5.50 -19.99 -0.23
C LEU A 674 5.15 -18.62 0.36
N LEU A 675 5.15 -18.50 1.69
CA LEU A 675 4.77 -17.28 2.39
C LEU A 675 5.71 -16.11 2.08
N ALA A 676 7.02 -16.35 1.93
CA ALA A 676 7.96 -15.32 1.52
C ALA A 676 7.63 -14.74 0.12
N LYS A 677 7.30 -15.60 -0.85
CA LYS A 677 6.88 -15.18 -2.20
C LYS A 677 5.55 -14.45 -2.19
N PHE A 678 4.59 -14.96 -1.40
CA PHE A 678 3.29 -14.32 -1.24
C PHE A 678 3.43 -12.95 -0.57
N ALA A 679 4.19 -12.83 0.52
CA ALA A 679 4.45 -11.58 1.21
C ALA A 679 5.10 -10.54 0.28
N TYR A 680 6.11 -10.94 -0.49
CA TYR A 680 6.77 -10.05 -1.45
C TYR A 680 5.81 -9.52 -2.50
N SER A 681 5.04 -10.39 -3.15
CA SER A 681 4.11 -10.00 -4.22
C SER A 681 2.93 -9.18 -3.71
N SER A 682 2.30 -9.63 -2.62
CA SER A 682 1.17 -8.93 -2.02
C SER A 682 1.54 -7.58 -1.43
N GLN A 683 2.68 -7.47 -0.72
CA GLN A 683 3.12 -6.18 -0.20
C GLN A 683 3.54 -5.23 -1.31
N THR A 684 4.18 -5.72 -2.38
CA THR A 684 4.42 -4.91 -3.60
C THR A 684 3.11 -4.32 -4.11
N VAL A 685 2.06 -5.14 -4.30
CA VAL A 685 0.76 -4.63 -4.78
C VAL A 685 0.09 -3.64 -3.80
N LEU A 686 0.27 -3.84 -2.49
CA LEU A 686 -0.36 -3.01 -1.45
C LEU A 686 0.43 -1.74 -1.09
N ASP A 687 1.73 -1.68 -1.40
CA ASP A 687 2.62 -0.57 -1.03
C ASP A 687 2.07 0.79 -1.49
N VAL A 688 1.33 0.86 -2.59
CA VAL A 688 0.74 2.13 -3.06
C VAL A 688 -0.34 2.72 -2.14
N ILE A 689 -0.94 1.90 -1.26
CA ILE A 689 -1.99 2.29 -0.29
C ILE A 689 -1.61 2.02 1.16
N ASP A 690 -0.45 1.41 1.40
CA ASP A 690 0.01 1.02 2.73
C ASP A 690 0.31 2.25 3.60
N PRO A 691 -0.09 2.27 4.88
CA PRO A 691 0.14 3.42 5.73
C PRO A 691 1.62 3.63 6.07
N TYR A 692 2.45 2.58 6.09
CA TYR A 692 3.90 2.72 6.32
C TYR A 692 4.58 3.48 5.18
N THR A 693 4.28 3.11 3.94
CA THR A 693 4.86 3.77 2.75
C THR A 693 4.27 5.17 2.55
N ASN A 694 2.96 5.35 2.80
CA ASN A 694 2.30 6.66 2.71
C ASN A 694 2.69 7.60 3.86
N ALA A 695 3.23 7.09 4.97
CA ALA A 695 3.74 7.93 6.06
C ALA A 695 4.85 8.88 5.60
N GLY A 696 5.56 8.60 4.49
CA GLY A 696 6.52 9.52 3.89
C GLY A 696 5.91 10.84 3.37
N ASP A 697 4.61 10.86 3.09
CA ASP A 697 3.84 12.05 2.73
C ASP A 697 3.05 12.63 3.93
N TYR A 698 3.14 12.02 5.11
CA TYR A 698 2.41 12.44 6.31
C TYR A 698 3.07 13.68 6.92
N SER A 699 2.29 14.72 7.22
CA SER A 699 2.84 15.98 7.71
C SER A 699 3.44 15.84 9.11
N ASP A 700 4.71 16.25 9.26
CA ASP A 700 5.42 16.30 10.55
C ASP A 700 4.88 17.35 11.53
N THR A 701 3.99 18.22 11.07
CA THR A 701 3.35 19.25 11.91
C THR A 701 1.90 18.93 12.27
N LEU A 702 1.34 17.85 11.73
CA LEU A 702 0.00 17.40 12.07
C LEU A 702 0.02 16.80 13.49
N PRO A 703 -0.82 17.29 14.43
CA PRO A 703 -1.01 16.65 15.71
C PRO A 703 -1.58 15.23 15.54
N THR A 704 -0.92 14.27 16.17
CA THR A 704 -1.22 12.84 16.03
C THR A 704 -1.13 12.16 17.38
N LEU A 705 -2.14 11.40 17.76
CA LEU A 705 -2.13 10.50 18.90
C LEU A 705 -2.31 9.08 18.40
N MET A 706 -1.36 8.20 18.70
CA MET A 706 -1.45 6.77 18.38
C MET A 706 -1.57 5.96 19.67
N LEU A 707 -2.39 4.91 19.66
CA LEU A 707 -2.63 4.04 20.82
C LEU A 707 -2.29 2.59 20.48
N GLN A 708 -1.59 1.91 21.38
CA GLN A 708 -1.26 0.48 21.29
C GLN A 708 -1.73 -0.26 22.54
N ALA A 709 -2.21 -1.49 22.36
CA ALA A 709 -2.26 -2.50 23.42
C ALA A 709 -1.07 -3.45 23.26
N ASP A 710 -0.31 -3.68 24.33
CA ASP A 710 0.77 -4.67 24.39
C ASP A 710 0.23 -6.08 24.14
N GLY A 711 0.87 -6.82 23.24
CA GLY A 711 0.45 -8.15 22.83
C GLY A 711 -0.89 -8.16 22.10
N ASP A 712 -1.24 -7.10 21.36
CA ASP A 712 -2.43 -7.06 20.52
C ASP A 712 -2.40 -8.20 19.49
N GLU A 713 -3.34 -9.15 19.66
CA GLU A 713 -3.46 -10.36 18.84
C GLU A 713 -3.90 -10.06 17.40
N THR A 714 -4.53 -8.92 17.16
CA THR A 714 -5.11 -8.59 15.85
C THR A 714 -4.15 -7.77 15.00
N VAL A 715 -3.63 -6.68 15.56
CA VAL A 715 -2.58 -5.88 14.94
C VAL A 715 -1.32 -6.05 15.79
N PRO A 716 -0.36 -6.90 15.36
CA PRO A 716 0.84 -7.14 16.15
C PRO A 716 1.62 -5.84 16.36
N ASN A 717 2.21 -5.68 17.54
CA ASN A 717 3.04 -4.51 17.84
C ASN A 717 4.26 -4.45 16.91
N THR A 718 4.89 -5.62 16.68
CA THR A 718 5.95 -5.85 15.68
C THR A 718 5.83 -7.25 15.09
N VAL A 719 6.31 -7.47 13.86
CA VAL A 719 6.44 -8.80 13.25
C VAL A 719 7.91 -9.16 13.08
N VAL A 720 8.60 -9.31 14.21
CA VAL A 720 9.99 -9.78 14.27
C VAL A 720 10.05 -11.14 14.94
N ASN A 721 10.93 -12.02 14.46
CA ASN A 721 11.09 -13.40 14.97
C ASN A 721 9.83 -14.27 14.89
N ASN A 722 8.95 -14.01 13.91
CA ASN A 722 7.78 -14.85 13.68
C ASN A 722 8.22 -16.24 13.14
N PRO A 723 7.70 -17.37 13.67
CA PRO A 723 8.14 -18.70 13.28
C PRO A 723 7.95 -19.09 11.80
N LEU A 724 7.01 -18.43 11.09
CA LEU A 724 6.71 -18.69 9.68
C LEU A 724 7.13 -17.55 8.77
N ILE A 725 7.07 -16.31 9.26
CA ILE A 725 7.36 -15.10 8.45
C ILE A 725 8.81 -14.64 8.62
N GLY A 726 9.46 -14.98 9.73
CA GLY A 726 10.79 -14.48 10.06
C GLY A 726 10.75 -13.05 10.58
N SER A 727 11.45 -12.14 9.91
CA SER A 727 11.53 -10.74 10.32
C SER A 727 10.98 -9.82 9.24
N ALA A 728 9.93 -9.07 9.58
CA ALA A 728 9.33 -8.02 8.77
C ALA A 728 9.42 -6.69 9.56
N PRO A 729 10.53 -5.95 9.42
CA PRO A 729 10.87 -4.84 10.34
C PRO A 729 9.92 -3.63 10.25
N PHE A 730 9.11 -3.55 9.20
CA PHE A 730 8.16 -2.45 8.97
C PHE A 730 6.71 -2.83 9.33
N ALA A 731 6.45 -4.08 9.70
CA ALA A 731 5.11 -4.56 10.01
C ALA A 731 4.74 -4.38 11.48
N GLY A 732 3.56 -3.81 11.70
CA GLY A 732 2.96 -3.64 13.01
C GLY A 732 2.75 -2.18 13.41
N THR A 733 2.33 -2.00 14.66
CA THR A 733 2.03 -0.69 15.26
C THR A 733 3.28 0.13 15.54
N GLU A 734 4.31 -0.46 16.15
CA GLU A 734 5.52 0.26 16.55
C GLU A 734 6.36 0.74 15.36
N PRO A 735 6.57 -0.05 14.28
CA PRO A 735 7.27 0.47 13.12
C PRO A 735 6.56 1.66 12.48
N LEU A 736 5.23 1.64 12.41
CA LEU A 736 4.45 2.77 11.91
C LEU A 736 4.57 3.99 12.83
N ALA A 737 4.47 3.82 14.15
CA ALA A 737 4.66 4.90 15.12
C ALA A 737 6.07 5.54 15.01
N ASN A 738 7.10 4.72 14.81
CA ASN A 738 8.47 5.16 14.58
C ASN A 738 8.61 5.93 13.25
N LYS A 739 8.00 5.43 12.17
CA LYS A 739 7.99 6.11 10.87
C LYS A 739 7.29 7.47 10.93
N LEU A 740 6.25 7.59 11.75
CA LEU A 740 5.56 8.84 12.05
C LEU A 740 6.29 9.71 13.09
N VAL A 741 7.45 9.30 13.61
CA VAL A 741 8.26 10.06 14.57
C VAL A 741 7.42 10.48 15.79
N LEU A 742 6.67 9.54 16.35
CA LEU A 742 5.85 9.78 17.54
C LEU A 742 6.66 9.63 18.82
N ASN A 743 6.33 10.45 19.82
CA ASN A 743 6.89 10.38 21.16
C ASN A 743 6.19 9.29 21.98
N SER A 744 6.94 8.24 22.35
CA SER A 744 6.40 7.14 23.16
C SER A 744 6.03 7.59 24.58
N ILE A 745 4.86 7.14 25.03
CA ILE A 745 4.33 7.31 26.37
C ILE A 745 4.05 5.94 26.96
N SER A 746 4.73 5.62 28.07
CA SER A 746 4.60 4.35 28.81
C SER A 746 4.67 4.61 30.32
N ALA A 747 4.59 3.55 31.16
CA ALA A 747 4.70 3.70 32.62
C ALA A 747 6.03 4.35 33.03
N SER A 748 7.09 4.16 32.24
CA SER A 748 8.42 4.72 32.46
C SER A 748 8.60 6.14 31.91
N ALA A 749 7.71 6.60 31.03
CA ALA A 749 7.79 7.88 30.33
C ALA A 749 6.38 8.48 30.09
N ALA A 750 5.66 8.84 31.17
CA ALA A 750 4.23 9.20 31.09
C ALA A 750 3.94 10.68 30.77
N THR A 751 4.90 11.45 30.27
CA THR A 751 4.73 12.90 30.06
C THR A 751 4.61 13.21 28.56
N PRO A 752 3.46 13.77 28.11
CA PRO A 752 3.31 14.23 26.73
C PRO A 752 4.32 15.32 26.34
N SER A 753 4.59 15.46 25.04
CA SER A 753 5.42 16.53 24.50
C SER A 753 4.83 17.90 24.79
N THR A 754 5.67 18.87 25.15
CA THR A 754 5.26 20.28 25.30
C THR A 754 5.25 21.06 23.98
N SER A 755 5.50 20.39 22.85
CA SER A 755 5.61 20.99 21.51
C SER A 755 4.43 20.59 20.61
N VAL A 756 4.66 20.16 19.37
CA VAL A 756 3.60 19.58 18.52
C VAL A 756 3.23 18.22 19.11
N THR A 757 1.95 18.04 19.43
CA THR A 757 1.41 16.80 20.01
C THR A 757 1.53 15.65 19.01
N ARG A 758 2.57 14.85 19.15
CA ARG A 758 2.83 13.65 18.33
C ARG A 758 3.14 12.52 19.28
N GLU A 759 2.11 11.89 19.81
CA GLU A 759 2.22 10.99 20.96
C GLU A 759 1.85 9.57 20.58
N PHE A 760 2.51 8.61 21.22
CA PHE A 760 2.25 7.18 21.07
C PHE A 760 2.09 6.53 22.44
N ILE A 761 0.86 6.26 22.86
CA ILE A 761 0.57 5.68 24.17
C ILE A 761 0.57 4.16 24.09
N GLN A 762 1.37 3.53 24.94
CA GLN A 762 1.49 2.09 25.08
C GLN A 762 0.75 1.62 26.35
N PHE A 763 -0.39 0.95 26.15
CA PHE A 763 -1.14 0.29 27.21
C PHE A 763 -0.65 -1.15 27.40
N ASN A 764 -0.64 -1.66 28.63
CA ASN A 764 -0.23 -3.04 28.87
C ASN A 764 -1.26 -4.08 28.38
N ALA A 765 -0.87 -5.35 28.41
CA ALA A 765 -1.62 -6.48 27.84
C ALA A 765 -3.01 -6.78 28.43
N LEU A 766 -3.44 -6.05 29.46
CA LEU A 766 -4.84 -6.07 29.89
C LEU A 766 -5.74 -5.32 28.89
N ALA A 767 -5.26 -4.23 28.28
CA ALA A 767 -5.90 -3.67 27.11
C ALA A 767 -5.89 -4.69 25.96
N LYS A 768 -6.91 -4.63 25.12
CA LYS A 768 -7.13 -5.49 23.96
C LYS A 768 -7.34 -4.64 22.71
N HIS A 769 -7.37 -5.29 21.55
CA HIS A 769 -7.44 -4.64 20.24
C HIS A 769 -8.52 -3.55 20.12
N SER A 770 -9.70 -3.80 20.67
CA SER A 770 -10.86 -2.91 20.59
C SER A 770 -11.17 -2.18 21.89
N THR A 771 -10.29 -2.24 22.90
CA THR A 771 -10.48 -1.51 24.18
C THR A 771 -10.60 0.00 23.95
N ALA A 772 -10.04 0.56 22.87
CA ALA A 772 -10.27 1.96 22.49
C ALA A 772 -11.72 2.28 22.07
N ILE A 773 -12.48 1.27 21.67
CA ILE A 773 -13.89 1.37 21.27
C ILE A 773 -14.80 0.99 22.44
N ALA A 774 -14.59 -0.18 23.03
CA ALA A 774 -15.34 -0.71 24.17
C ALA A 774 -14.54 -1.79 24.90
N PRO A 775 -14.76 -2.01 26.21
CA PRO A 775 -14.15 -3.12 26.94
C PRO A 775 -14.45 -4.48 26.27
N GLN A 776 -13.43 -5.30 26.08
CA GLN A 776 -13.54 -6.61 25.43
C GLN A 776 -13.58 -7.78 26.42
N ASP A 777 -13.06 -7.60 27.63
CA ASP A 777 -13.11 -8.65 28.64
C ASP A 777 -14.56 -8.92 29.07
N LYS A 778 -14.91 -10.21 29.23
CA LYS A 778 -16.28 -10.63 29.58
C LYS A 778 -16.51 -10.70 31.10
N GLY A 779 -15.51 -10.35 31.91
CA GLY A 779 -15.63 -10.24 33.36
C GLY A 779 -16.63 -9.18 33.80
N THR A 780 -16.97 -9.16 35.09
CA THR A 780 -17.87 -8.15 35.67
C THR A 780 -17.27 -7.60 36.97
N PRO A 781 -16.67 -6.39 36.95
CA PRO A 781 -16.43 -5.55 35.77
C PRO A 781 -15.39 -6.17 34.81
N PRO A 782 -15.39 -5.77 33.52
CA PRO A 782 -14.34 -6.17 32.58
C PRO A 782 -12.94 -5.80 33.08
N ALA A 783 -11.97 -6.70 32.92
CA ALA A 783 -10.59 -6.47 33.34
C ALA A 783 -9.93 -5.26 32.66
N ASP A 784 -10.31 -4.97 31.42
CA ASP A 784 -9.81 -3.86 30.60
C ASP A 784 -10.64 -2.57 30.74
N TYR A 785 -11.58 -2.52 31.70
CA TYR A 785 -12.47 -1.38 31.89
C TYR A 785 -11.72 -0.09 32.26
N ASN A 786 -10.69 -0.17 33.11
CA ASN A 786 -9.90 1.00 33.48
C ASN A 786 -9.10 1.55 32.29
N HIS A 787 -8.57 0.66 31.43
CA HIS A 787 -7.90 1.05 30.20
C HIS A 787 -8.86 1.74 29.24
N TYR A 788 -10.07 1.22 29.07
CA TYR A 788 -11.10 1.91 28.29
C TYR A 788 -11.37 3.31 28.84
N LEU A 789 -11.58 3.46 30.16
CA LEU A 789 -11.85 4.77 30.77
C LEU A 789 -10.70 5.76 30.57
N GLU A 790 -9.46 5.29 30.71
CA GLU A 790 -8.28 6.11 30.43
C GLU A 790 -8.29 6.52 28.95
N ILE A 791 -8.36 5.58 28.01
CA ILE A 791 -8.40 5.88 26.56
C ILE A 791 -9.48 6.91 26.22
N GLN A 792 -10.70 6.77 26.76
CA GLN A 792 -11.77 7.74 26.53
C GLN A 792 -11.42 9.15 27.02
N ARG A 793 -10.66 9.27 28.12
CA ARG A 793 -10.16 10.54 28.64
C ARG A 793 -9.17 11.16 27.66
N GLU A 794 -8.21 10.40 27.13
CA GLU A 794 -7.26 10.92 26.13
C GLU A 794 -7.92 11.30 24.82
N LEU A 795 -8.92 10.54 24.37
CA LEU A 795 -9.70 10.91 23.18
C LEU A 795 -10.38 12.27 23.36
N VAL A 796 -11.01 12.48 24.51
CA VAL A 796 -11.67 13.75 24.84
C VAL A 796 -10.67 14.90 24.97
N ASP A 797 -9.57 14.67 25.68
CA ASP A 797 -8.48 15.65 25.88
C ASP A 797 -7.92 16.09 24.52
N PHE A 798 -7.42 15.12 23.74
CA PHE A 798 -6.82 15.37 22.43
C PHE A 798 -7.78 16.01 21.44
N PHE A 799 -9.03 15.53 21.32
CA PHE A 799 -10.01 16.09 20.39
C PHE A 799 -10.68 17.38 20.89
N SER A 800 -10.32 17.90 22.06
CA SER A 800 -10.77 19.24 22.46
C SER A 800 -9.99 20.32 21.71
N ASP A 801 -8.67 20.22 21.64
CA ASP A 801 -7.81 21.30 21.12
C ASP A 801 -6.57 20.82 20.33
N ASN A 802 -6.55 19.53 19.94
CA ASN A 802 -5.43 18.88 19.23
C ASN A 802 -4.17 18.73 20.10
N LYS A 803 -4.36 18.63 21.41
CA LYS A 803 -3.29 18.49 22.38
C LYS A 803 -3.61 17.46 23.46
N LEU A 804 -2.60 16.68 23.82
CA LEU A 804 -2.67 15.76 24.95
C LEU A 804 -2.00 16.44 26.14
N ASP A 805 -2.80 16.80 27.16
CA ASP A 805 -2.32 17.51 28.33
C ASP A 805 -1.69 16.58 29.36
N SER A 806 -2.26 15.38 29.54
CA SER A 806 -1.74 14.41 30.51
C SER A 806 -2.19 12.97 30.22
N VAL A 807 -1.32 12.03 30.59
CA VAL A 807 -1.62 10.59 30.65
C VAL A 807 -1.48 10.11 32.10
N SER A 808 -2.47 9.36 32.57
CA SER A 808 -2.57 8.87 33.93
C SER A 808 -2.31 7.36 33.95
N ASN A 809 -1.27 6.93 34.65
CA ASN A 809 -1.05 5.52 34.93
C ASN A 809 -1.81 5.04 36.20
N ALA A 810 -2.92 5.69 36.54
CA ALA A 810 -3.76 5.25 37.65
C ALA A 810 -4.35 3.87 37.33
N GLY A 811 -4.18 2.91 38.24
CA GLY A 811 -4.61 1.53 38.01
C GLY A 811 -3.62 0.67 37.21
N SER A 812 -2.39 1.15 36.94
CA SER A 812 -1.36 0.42 36.18
C SER A 812 -1.88 0.01 34.80
N VAL A 813 -2.30 0.99 34.01
CA VAL A 813 -2.89 0.79 32.67
C VAL A 813 -1.84 0.85 31.55
N LEU A 814 -0.72 1.53 31.79
CA LEU A 814 0.38 1.65 30.82
C LEU A 814 1.31 0.43 30.87
N GLU A 815 2.01 0.18 29.75
CA GLU A 815 3.10 -0.79 29.59
C GLU A 815 4.31 -0.46 30.49
#